data_AF-A0A7J2KJI4-F1
#
_entry.id   AF-A0A7J2KJI4-F1
#
_cell.length_a   1.000
_cell.length_b   1.000
_cell.length_c   1.000
_cell.angle_alpha   90.00
_cell.angle_beta   90.00
_cell.angle_gamma   90.00
#
_symmetry.space_group_name_H-M   'P 1'
#
loop_
_entity.id
_entity.type
_entity.pdbx_description
1 polymer ?
#
loop_
_entity_poly.entity_id
_entity_poly.type
_entity_poly.pdbx_seq_one_letter_code
_entity_poly.pdbx_strand_id
1 'polypeptide(L)'
;MRGAWLILVLFLVIPICSASLSENMEEVNTYVAKYSSGEITAPQLIVYLEYVKNKMYENLDKEGRKAFTEDEIRSVFTESERNNEKDWYNAKFERKFITDDFQVVFNAQSFYRHDRDYYEQREEDTTNYYVISFDLASIKGGDKESLEEEAEDFISDLKAFVDTESGDFKELTKRFSKLKSKILDLNDCKEFMQSIGMSEYEKDYETERSNYYYNIKNVTDKNCWDDSSCEQVCDDKEKCYTPDCTPECHDEETCEEICEEFFNQETNQTEQNCTDECSIEEICGGCEGIEEICETYTDCHEECSGDEKCDEFINGEIKFEGECKDGGSNFWINAWGDGLDYYNELNEGEDWNCEPEIQRLVSVRKAIQKDMDNEFAIWFFEDFMGGDDYDKIINGEHGFRGVLDILIRNEEEIANNLHCSENKEWPSGFEKIDITYANNNTHVEVWEKNIPAEWMEDTKLYTTLYKYSWIPDRELLKRLIDYKLSETNTFGPSAKDIAEIKEDEGQMEVINSLSDRYGGSFDVKLELKEEQEEGFSIKKYLQINPDVIIKFSDQIEEKPDISVEVDYNTLYNFISYMSYEMEGDRIEGPHWVWIEDKEGPGKFFSVVGAVSKMWREGVTIKPRYALLKLFFNSKNIISLIRGVDSNKDYEGEKVKMSGEFIEER
;
A
#
# COMPACT_ATOMS: atom_id res chain seq x y z
N MET A 1 -18.94 -3.64 28.09
CA MET A 1 -18.07 -2.48 27.77
C MET A 1 -18.82 -1.31 27.13
N ARG A 2 -19.70 -1.52 26.14
CA ARG A 2 -20.38 -0.42 25.40
C ARG A 2 -21.20 0.59 26.24
N GLY A 3 -21.67 0.23 27.44
CA GLY A 3 -22.46 1.13 28.31
C GLY A 3 -21.65 2.15 29.13
N ALA A 4 -20.41 1.82 29.49
CA ALA A 4 -19.51 2.76 30.17
C ALA A 4 -18.88 3.75 29.18
N TRP A 5 -18.55 3.26 27.98
CA TRP A 5 -18.17 4.09 26.85
C TRP A 5 -19.27 5.07 26.44
N LEU A 6 -20.55 4.71 26.50
CA LEU A 6 -21.65 5.61 26.12
C LEU A 6 -21.78 6.85 27.02
N ILE A 7 -21.40 6.76 28.31
CA ILE A 7 -21.37 7.91 29.22
C ILE A 7 -20.15 8.80 28.96
N LEU A 8 -19.03 8.23 28.49
CA LEU A 8 -17.82 8.98 28.11
C LEU A 8 -17.95 9.61 26.71
N VAL A 9 -18.55 8.90 25.75
CA VAL A 9 -18.79 9.32 24.35
C VAL A 9 -19.80 10.47 24.29
N LEU A 10 -20.70 10.60 25.27
CA LEU A 10 -21.59 11.76 25.41
C LEU A 10 -20.85 13.08 25.72
N PHE A 11 -19.55 13.03 26.05
CA PHE A 11 -18.73 14.19 26.36
C PHE A 11 -17.65 14.52 25.30
N LEU A 12 -17.54 13.76 24.20
CA LEU A 12 -16.31 13.73 23.39
C LEU A 12 -16.44 14.12 21.90
N VAL A 13 -17.42 14.95 21.51
CA VAL A 13 -17.45 15.50 20.14
C VAL A 13 -17.40 17.02 20.23
N ILE A 14 -16.33 17.61 19.74
CA ILE A 14 -15.96 19.02 19.97
C ILE A 14 -15.43 19.60 18.66
N PRO A 15 -15.76 20.87 18.30
CA PRO A 15 -15.05 21.70 17.33
C PRO A 15 -13.97 22.60 17.98
N ILE A 16 -12.72 22.54 17.51
CA ILE A 16 -11.65 23.53 17.76
C ILE A 16 -11.13 23.97 16.38
N CYS A 17 -10.44 25.12 16.32
CA CYS A 17 -9.76 25.58 15.12
C CYS A 17 -8.93 24.45 14.47
N SER A 18 -9.38 23.99 13.30
CA SER A 18 -8.72 22.93 12.56
C SER A 18 -7.39 23.45 12.04
N ALA A 19 -6.29 22.88 12.55
CA ALA A 19 -5.02 23.01 11.87
C ALA A 19 -5.17 22.35 10.50
N SER A 20 -4.80 23.08 9.45
CA SER A 20 -4.93 22.56 8.10
C SER A 20 -4.05 21.32 7.91
N LEU A 21 -4.39 20.44 6.97
CA LEU A 21 -3.56 19.27 6.65
C LEU A 21 -2.10 19.66 6.33
N SER A 22 -1.90 20.83 5.72
CA SER A 22 -0.58 21.39 5.42
C SER A 22 0.23 21.71 6.68
N GLU A 23 -0.38 22.35 7.67
CA GLU A 23 0.28 22.68 8.95
C GLU A 23 0.70 21.41 9.70
N ASN A 24 -0.17 20.39 9.73
CA ASN A 24 0.16 19.11 10.36
C ASN A 24 1.35 18.43 9.65
N MET A 25 1.45 18.52 8.32
CA MET A 25 2.59 17.96 7.57
C MET A 25 3.90 18.77 7.71
N GLU A 26 3.81 20.07 7.97
CA GLU A 26 4.98 20.86 8.38
C GLU A 26 5.47 20.44 9.78
N GLU A 27 4.54 20.10 10.67
CA GLU A 27 4.85 19.53 11.98
C GLU A 27 5.58 18.18 11.86
N VAL A 28 5.09 17.28 10.98
CA VAL A 28 5.79 16.02 10.64
C VAL A 28 7.21 16.29 10.17
N ASN A 29 7.40 17.22 9.22
CA ASN A 29 8.72 17.58 8.71
C ASN A 29 9.66 18.05 9.83
N THR A 30 9.13 18.78 10.80
CA THR A 30 9.88 19.24 11.97
C THR A 30 10.35 18.05 12.82
N TYR A 31 9.49 17.09 13.12
CA TYR A 31 9.87 15.90 13.90
C TYR A 31 10.86 14.99 13.14
N VAL A 32 10.69 14.82 11.83
CA VAL A 32 11.65 14.12 10.98
C VAL A 32 13.03 14.80 11.05
N ALA A 33 13.08 16.13 10.95
CA ALA A 33 14.34 16.88 11.04
C ALA A 33 15.00 16.73 12.43
N LYS A 34 14.20 16.70 13.51
CA LYS A 34 14.70 16.43 14.87
C LYS A 34 15.33 15.03 14.97
N TYR A 35 14.69 14.02 14.40
CA TYR A 35 15.23 12.67 14.34
C TYR A 35 16.56 12.63 13.56
N SER A 36 16.61 13.19 12.35
CA SER A 36 17.84 13.28 11.55
C SER A 36 18.97 14.05 12.25
N SER A 37 18.64 14.98 13.14
CA SER A 37 19.64 15.69 13.95
C SER A 37 20.10 14.94 15.21
N GLY A 38 19.45 13.83 15.54
CA GLY A 38 19.67 13.06 16.77
C GLY A 38 19.05 13.68 18.03
N GLU A 39 18.13 14.65 17.89
CA GLU A 39 17.42 15.27 19.03
C GLU A 39 16.38 14.30 19.64
N ILE A 40 15.77 13.45 18.80
CA ILE A 40 14.81 12.42 19.23
C ILE A 40 15.19 11.06 18.64
N THR A 41 14.79 9.99 19.32
CA THR A 41 15.01 8.59 18.90
C THR A 41 13.92 8.09 17.93
N ALA A 42 14.09 6.91 17.35
CA ALA A 42 13.10 6.35 16.41
C ALA A 42 11.74 6.05 17.10
N PRO A 43 11.68 5.42 18.30
CA PRO A 43 10.44 5.29 19.06
C PRO A 43 9.76 6.64 19.36
N GLN A 44 10.54 7.67 19.71
CA GLN A 44 10.02 9.01 19.96
C GLN A 44 9.44 9.66 18.70
N LEU A 45 10.12 9.52 17.55
CA LEU A 45 9.60 9.98 16.26
C LEU A 45 8.24 9.34 15.98
N ILE A 46 8.12 8.02 16.11
CA ILE A 46 6.86 7.30 15.89
C ILE A 46 5.74 7.84 16.80
N VAL A 47 6.02 8.09 18.08
CA VAL A 47 5.06 8.70 19.01
C VAL A 47 4.58 10.06 18.52
N TYR A 48 5.49 10.90 18.01
CA TYR A 48 5.11 12.20 17.44
C TYR A 48 4.32 12.07 16.13
N LEU A 49 4.62 11.08 15.28
CA LEU A 49 3.85 10.81 14.07
C LEU A 49 2.42 10.35 14.41
N GLU A 50 2.26 9.49 15.41
CA GLU A 50 0.95 9.08 15.95
C GLU A 50 0.18 10.28 16.51
N TYR A 51 0.84 11.13 17.30
CA TYR A 51 0.25 12.36 17.83
C TYR A 51 -0.30 13.26 16.71
N VAL A 52 0.52 13.53 15.69
CA VAL A 52 0.12 14.38 14.56
C VAL A 52 -1.02 13.74 13.74
N LYS A 53 -0.97 12.42 13.51
CA LYS A 53 -2.05 11.68 12.83
C LYS A 53 -3.37 11.79 13.60
N ASN A 54 -3.37 11.60 14.91
CA ASN A 54 -4.59 11.69 15.71
C ASN A 54 -5.14 13.13 15.77
N LYS A 55 -4.25 14.12 15.86
CA LYS A 55 -4.59 15.54 15.76
C LYS A 55 -5.26 15.90 14.43
N MET A 56 -4.80 15.32 13.31
CA MET A 56 -5.44 15.45 11.99
C MET A 56 -6.91 14.95 12.03
N TYR A 57 -7.17 13.80 12.66
CA TYR A 57 -8.52 13.24 12.76
C TYR A 57 -9.42 13.97 13.74
N GLU A 58 -8.85 14.45 14.84
CA GLU A 58 -9.58 15.30 15.79
C GLU A 58 -10.08 16.56 15.06
N ASN A 59 -9.28 17.13 14.16
CA ASN A 59 -9.66 18.26 13.31
C ASN A 59 -10.78 17.96 12.31
N LEU A 60 -10.87 16.73 11.83
CA LEU A 60 -11.99 16.29 11.01
C LEU A 60 -13.28 16.16 11.84
N ASP A 61 -13.21 15.50 12.99
CA ASP A 61 -14.38 15.27 13.85
C ASP A 61 -14.97 16.60 14.34
N LYS A 62 -14.10 17.58 14.61
CA LYS A 62 -14.44 18.99 14.89
C LYS A 62 -15.34 19.61 13.83
N GLU A 63 -15.15 19.26 12.57
CA GLU A 63 -15.94 19.76 11.44
C GLU A 63 -17.14 18.87 11.11
N GLY A 64 -17.41 17.84 11.93
CA GLY A 64 -18.40 16.80 11.64
C GLY A 64 -17.99 15.90 10.47
N ARG A 65 -16.70 15.88 10.13
CA ARG A 65 -16.12 15.06 9.06
C ARG A 65 -15.34 13.90 9.68
N LYS A 66 -15.18 12.81 8.93
CA LYS A 66 -14.37 11.65 9.35
C LYS A 66 -13.18 11.38 8.42
N ALA A 67 -13.09 12.15 7.34
CA ALA A 67 -12.13 11.92 6.28
C ALA A 67 -11.85 13.22 5.50
N PHE A 68 -10.70 13.25 4.85
CA PHE A 68 -10.25 14.35 4.00
C PHE A 68 -10.87 14.24 2.60
N THR A 69 -11.09 15.39 1.95
CA THR A 69 -11.47 15.45 0.54
C THR A 69 -10.25 15.25 -0.37
N GLU A 70 -10.47 14.87 -1.63
CA GLU A 70 -9.37 14.73 -2.61
C GLU A 70 -8.57 16.02 -2.80
N ASP A 71 -9.23 17.18 -2.82
CA ASP A 71 -8.57 18.48 -2.99
C ASP A 71 -7.62 18.81 -1.83
N GLU A 72 -8.05 18.52 -0.59
CA GLU A 72 -7.20 18.66 0.59
C GLU A 72 -5.97 17.75 0.49
N ILE A 73 -6.16 16.48 0.11
CA ILE A 73 -5.05 15.53 -0.05
C ILE A 73 -4.09 15.99 -1.16
N ARG A 74 -4.59 16.34 -2.35
CA ARG A 74 -3.77 16.80 -3.50
C ARG A 74 -2.97 18.07 -3.20
N SER A 75 -3.41 18.88 -2.23
CA SER A 75 -2.67 20.08 -1.83
C SER A 75 -1.39 19.76 -1.03
N VAL A 76 -1.25 18.54 -0.50
CA VAL A 76 -0.18 18.17 0.45
C VAL A 76 0.55 16.87 0.06
N PHE A 77 -0.12 15.95 -0.63
CA PHE A 77 0.39 14.64 -1.05
C PHE A 77 0.59 14.59 -2.57
N THR A 78 1.46 13.68 -3.01
CA THR A 78 1.66 13.35 -4.43
C THR A 78 0.89 12.09 -4.79
N GLU A 79 0.47 11.94 -6.05
CA GLU A 79 -0.19 10.72 -6.51
C GLU A 79 0.76 9.53 -6.38
N SER A 80 0.29 8.46 -5.74
CA SER A 80 1.09 7.26 -5.47
C SER A 80 1.30 6.49 -6.76
N GLU A 81 2.54 6.08 -6.99
CA GLU A 81 2.92 5.33 -8.19
C GLU A 81 2.46 3.87 -8.13
N ARG A 82 2.13 3.36 -6.93
CA ARG A 82 1.63 2.01 -6.69
C ARG A 82 0.14 1.86 -6.96
N ASN A 83 -0.43 2.69 -7.83
CA ASN A 83 -1.86 2.66 -8.16
C ASN A 83 -2.17 1.45 -9.08
N ASN A 84 -2.00 0.24 -8.56
CA ASN A 84 -2.47 -0.97 -9.21
C ASN A 84 -3.95 -1.09 -8.81
N GLU A 85 -4.86 -0.79 -9.75
CA GLU A 85 -6.32 -0.69 -9.52
C GLU A 85 -6.96 -1.94 -8.88
N LYS A 86 -6.22 -3.05 -8.78
CA LYS A 86 -6.72 -4.33 -8.24
C LYS A 86 -6.54 -4.51 -6.73
N ASP A 87 -5.66 -3.73 -6.08
CA ASP A 87 -5.45 -3.83 -4.63
C ASP A 87 -6.15 -2.67 -3.92
N TRP A 88 -7.27 -3.00 -3.28
CA TRP A 88 -8.09 -2.10 -2.48
C TRP A 88 -7.36 -1.51 -1.24
N TYR A 89 -6.13 -1.97 -0.99
CA TYR A 89 -5.22 -1.42 0.02
C TYR A 89 -4.25 -0.36 -0.53
N ASN A 90 -4.22 -0.12 -1.85
CA ASN A 90 -3.27 0.81 -2.43
C ASN A 90 -3.64 2.26 -2.08
N ALA A 91 -2.71 2.94 -1.41
CA ALA A 91 -2.80 4.37 -1.20
C ALA A 91 -2.80 5.07 -2.57
N LYS A 92 -3.79 5.92 -2.83
CA LYS A 92 -3.87 6.71 -4.07
C LYS A 92 -2.92 7.90 -4.03
N PHE A 93 -2.64 8.43 -2.84
CA PHE A 93 -1.66 9.47 -2.65
C PHE A 93 -0.70 9.12 -1.53
N GLU A 94 0.54 9.57 -1.65
CA GLU A 94 1.57 9.37 -0.64
C GLU A 94 2.39 10.65 -0.40
N ARG A 95 3.01 10.74 0.77
CA ARG A 95 4.00 11.77 1.09
C ARG A 95 5.14 11.11 1.87
N LYS A 96 6.36 11.22 1.32
CA LYS A 96 7.55 10.57 1.86
C LYS A 96 8.42 11.58 2.60
N PHE A 97 9.00 11.15 3.71
CA PHE A 97 10.02 11.87 4.47
C PHE A 97 11.20 10.94 4.68
N ILE A 98 12.40 11.35 4.26
CA ILE A 98 13.60 10.52 4.32
C ILE A 98 14.38 10.84 5.59
N THR A 99 14.81 9.82 6.33
CA THR A 99 15.73 9.93 7.47
C THR A 99 17.08 9.28 7.13
N ASP A 100 17.94 9.03 8.13
CA ASP A 100 19.20 8.29 7.95
C ASP A 100 19.02 6.77 8.10
N ASP A 101 17.96 6.30 8.76
CA ASP A 101 17.70 4.87 9.00
C ASP A 101 16.51 4.30 8.20
N PHE A 102 15.47 5.10 7.99
CA PHE A 102 14.25 4.72 7.26
C PHE A 102 13.56 5.92 6.58
N GLN A 103 12.58 5.65 5.73
CA GLN A 103 11.64 6.65 5.21
C GLN A 103 10.30 6.51 5.93
N VAL A 104 9.70 7.64 6.29
CA VAL A 104 8.32 7.72 6.78
C VAL A 104 7.42 7.98 5.57
N VAL A 105 6.48 7.10 5.31
CA VAL A 105 5.55 7.19 4.18
C VAL A 105 4.14 7.39 4.71
N PHE A 106 3.61 8.61 4.57
CA PHE A 106 2.19 8.86 4.82
C PHE A 106 1.39 8.45 3.60
N ASN A 107 0.36 7.64 3.81
CA ASN A 107 -0.49 7.05 2.81
C ASN A 107 -1.91 7.59 2.95
N ALA A 108 -2.47 8.16 1.89
CA ALA A 108 -3.88 8.54 1.82
C ALA A 108 -4.66 7.48 1.03
N GLN A 109 -5.41 6.65 1.74
CA GLN A 109 -6.24 5.59 1.17
C GLN A 109 -7.64 6.10 0.94
N SER A 110 -8.18 5.87 -0.26
CA SER A 110 -9.59 6.18 -0.53
C SER A 110 -10.47 5.24 0.27
N PHE A 111 -11.53 5.80 0.85
CA PHE A 111 -12.55 5.04 1.54
C PHE A 111 -13.92 5.50 1.07
N TYR A 112 -14.75 4.53 0.68
CA TYR A 112 -16.15 4.77 0.37
C TYR A 112 -16.96 4.78 1.66
N ARG A 113 -17.49 5.96 2.00
CA ARG A 113 -18.41 6.09 3.12
C ARG A 113 -19.70 5.36 2.78
N HIS A 114 -19.92 4.18 3.35
CA HIS A 114 -21.18 3.43 3.21
C HIS A 114 -22.29 4.02 4.11
N ASP A 115 -22.64 5.28 3.90
CA ASP A 115 -23.76 5.90 4.58
C ASP A 115 -25.01 5.98 3.69
N ARG A 116 -26.08 6.55 4.23
CA ARG A 116 -27.35 6.69 3.53
C ARG A 116 -27.20 7.49 2.23
N ASP A 117 -26.42 8.58 2.25
CA ASP A 117 -26.16 9.41 1.08
C ASP A 117 -25.48 8.61 -0.04
N TYR A 118 -24.51 7.75 0.29
CA TYR A 118 -23.87 6.84 -0.66
C TYR A 118 -24.84 5.87 -1.35
N TYR A 119 -25.85 5.38 -0.64
CA TYR A 119 -26.87 4.50 -1.24
C TYR A 119 -27.98 5.26 -1.98
N GLU A 120 -28.20 6.54 -1.67
CA GLU A 120 -29.24 7.37 -2.28
C GLU A 120 -28.74 8.18 -3.49
N GLN A 121 -27.45 8.50 -3.58
CA GLN A 121 -26.83 9.18 -4.71
C GLN A 121 -26.43 8.17 -5.81
N ARG A 122 -26.75 8.49 -7.08
CA ARG A 122 -26.31 7.68 -8.23
C ARG A 122 -24.79 7.77 -8.37
N GLU A 123 -24.17 6.67 -8.84
CA GLU A 123 -22.71 6.42 -8.94
C GLU A 123 -21.83 7.57 -9.53
N GLU A 124 -22.41 8.58 -10.17
CA GLU A 124 -21.70 9.62 -10.92
C GLU A 124 -21.14 10.79 -10.06
N ASP A 125 -21.54 10.95 -8.79
CA ASP A 125 -21.15 12.09 -7.94
C ASP A 125 -20.47 11.70 -6.60
N THR A 126 -19.84 10.50 -6.54
CA THR A 126 -19.17 10.07 -5.30
C THR A 126 -17.88 10.86 -5.07
N THR A 127 -17.94 11.88 -4.21
CA THR A 127 -16.74 12.55 -3.70
C THR A 127 -15.87 11.51 -2.99
N ASN A 128 -14.63 11.32 -3.47
CA ASN A 128 -13.69 10.42 -2.80
C ASN A 128 -13.24 11.03 -1.47
N TYR A 129 -13.32 10.23 -0.42
CA TYR A 129 -12.84 10.56 0.91
C TYR A 129 -11.59 9.76 1.23
N TYR A 130 -10.68 10.34 2.03
CA TYR A 130 -9.39 9.75 2.32
C TYR A 130 -9.11 9.65 3.81
N VAL A 131 -8.50 8.51 4.17
CA VAL A 131 -7.96 8.19 5.49
C VAL A 131 -6.44 8.19 5.36
N ILE A 132 -5.75 8.88 6.27
CA ILE A 132 -4.30 8.99 6.32
C ILE A 132 -3.73 8.00 7.34
N SER A 133 -2.87 7.11 6.89
CA SER A 133 -2.00 6.28 7.74
C SER A 133 -0.53 6.64 7.46
N PHE A 134 0.39 6.13 8.27
CA PHE A 134 1.81 6.18 7.93
C PHE A 134 2.47 4.84 8.17
N ASP A 135 3.50 4.56 7.37
CA ASP A 135 4.34 3.38 7.44
C ASP A 135 5.81 3.79 7.51
N LEU A 136 6.64 2.92 8.08
CA LEU A 136 8.09 3.03 7.98
C LEU A 136 8.57 2.05 6.92
N ALA A 137 9.27 2.55 5.91
CA ALA A 137 9.95 1.72 4.93
C ALA A 137 11.46 1.98 5.03
N SER A 138 12.31 1.05 4.64
CA SER A 138 13.76 1.33 4.60
C SER A 138 14.07 2.46 3.62
N ILE A 139 15.14 3.21 3.88
CA ILE A 139 15.70 4.13 2.89
C ILE A 139 16.15 3.29 1.70
N LYS A 140 15.57 3.62 0.56
CA LYS A 140 15.91 3.07 -0.73
C LYS A 140 17.21 3.72 -1.17
N GLY A 141 18.27 2.94 -1.30
CA GLY A 141 19.53 3.42 -1.83
C GLY A 141 20.68 2.56 -1.37
N GLY A 142 21.07 1.59 -2.21
CA GLY A 142 22.50 1.37 -2.33
C GLY A 142 23.12 2.71 -2.75
N ASP A 143 24.34 2.98 -2.29
CA ASP A 143 25.13 4.09 -2.82
C ASP A 143 25.04 4.07 -4.34
N LYS A 144 24.59 5.18 -4.96
CA LYS A 144 24.37 5.27 -6.41
C LYS A 144 25.63 4.83 -7.15
N GLU A 145 26.81 5.22 -6.65
CA GLU A 145 28.11 4.82 -7.20
C GLU A 145 28.29 3.29 -7.14
N SER A 146 27.96 2.65 -6.02
CA SER A 146 28.01 1.20 -5.87
C SER A 146 27.02 0.48 -6.78
N LEU A 147 25.86 1.08 -7.08
CA LEU A 147 24.86 0.49 -7.96
C LEU A 147 25.25 0.61 -9.43
N GLU A 148 25.87 1.73 -9.82
CA GLU A 148 26.45 1.93 -11.14
C GLU A 148 27.56 0.90 -11.41
N GLU A 149 28.48 0.72 -10.48
CA GLU A 149 29.54 -0.31 -10.57
C GLU A 149 28.94 -1.71 -10.71
N GLU A 150 27.95 -2.07 -9.88
CA GLU A 150 27.27 -3.38 -9.98
C GLU A 150 26.56 -3.60 -11.33
N ALA A 151 25.98 -2.55 -11.91
CA ALA A 151 25.31 -2.61 -13.20
C ALA A 151 26.31 -2.75 -14.35
N GLU A 152 27.40 -1.98 -14.32
CA GLU A 152 28.49 -2.05 -15.30
C GLU A 152 29.17 -3.43 -15.29
N ASP A 153 29.45 -3.96 -14.10
CA ASP A 153 29.99 -5.31 -13.92
C ASP A 153 29.05 -6.38 -14.49
N PHE A 154 27.74 -6.27 -14.22
CA PHE A 154 26.76 -7.20 -14.79
C PHE A 154 26.71 -7.12 -16.32
N ILE A 155 26.68 -5.92 -16.90
CA ILE A 155 26.67 -5.71 -18.36
C ILE A 155 27.95 -6.31 -18.98
N SER A 156 29.10 -6.09 -18.35
CA SER A 156 30.39 -6.64 -18.79
C SER A 156 30.39 -8.17 -18.76
N ASP A 157 29.92 -8.78 -17.68
CA ASP A 157 29.87 -10.23 -17.54
C ASP A 157 28.86 -10.87 -18.49
N LEU A 158 27.71 -10.22 -18.71
CA LEU A 158 26.74 -10.66 -19.70
C LEU A 158 27.35 -10.66 -21.11
N LYS A 159 28.06 -9.59 -21.49
CA LYS A 159 28.79 -9.56 -22.78
C LYS A 159 29.82 -10.67 -22.89
N ALA A 160 30.65 -10.88 -21.86
CA ALA A 160 31.67 -11.92 -21.86
C ALA A 160 31.06 -13.32 -21.98
N PHE A 161 29.94 -13.57 -21.30
CA PHE A 161 29.19 -14.81 -21.42
C PHE A 161 28.62 -14.98 -22.83
N VAL A 162 28.02 -13.93 -23.39
CA VAL A 162 27.45 -13.92 -24.75
C VAL A 162 28.49 -14.15 -25.85
N ASP A 163 29.72 -13.69 -25.64
CA ASP A 163 30.81 -13.84 -26.62
C ASP A 163 31.51 -15.20 -26.55
N THR A 164 31.54 -15.82 -25.36
CA THR A 164 32.29 -17.06 -25.14
C THR A 164 31.41 -18.29 -25.01
N GLU A 165 30.10 -18.11 -24.81
CA GLU A 165 29.14 -19.14 -24.38
C GLU A 165 29.64 -19.94 -23.16
N SER A 166 30.47 -19.30 -22.33
CA SER A 166 31.12 -19.91 -21.19
C SER A 166 30.85 -19.11 -19.93
N GLY A 167 30.38 -19.79 -18.90
CA GLY A 167 30.07 -19.22 -17.60
C GLY A 167 28.89 -19.90 -16.93
N ASP A 168 28.51 -19.42 -15.76
CA ASP A 168 27.37 -19.94 -15.02
C ASP A 168 26.13 -19.07 -15.27
N PHE A 169 25.25 -19.53 -16.17
CA PHE A 169 24.02 -18.82 -16.50
C PHE A 169 23.15 -18.60 -15.26
N LYS A 170 23.16 -19.56 -14.30
CA LYS A 170 22.40 -19.43 -13.05
C LYS A 170 22.92 -18.29 -12.18
N GLU A 171 24.24 -18.10 -12.14
CA GLU A 171 24.85 -16.96 -11.44
C GLU A 171 24.50 -15.63 -12.11
N LEU A 172 24.47 -15.56 -13.44
CA LEU A 172 24.01 -14.37 -14.16
C LEU A 172 22.54 -14.06 -13.86
N THR A 173 21.66 -15.06 -13.85
CA THR A 173 20.26 -14.91 -13.45
C THR A 173 20.16 -14.33 -12.03
N LYS A 174 20.89 -14.89 -11.07
CA LYS A 174 20.89 -14.44 -9.66
C LYS A 174 21.36 -12.99 -9.53
N ARG A 175 22.45 -12.63 -10.23
CA ARG A 175 22.96 -11.25 -10.25
C ARG A 175 22.00 -10.29 -10.91
N PHE A 176 21.36 -10.69 -12.01
CA PHE A 176 20.39 -9.86 -12.70
C PHE A 176 19.16 -9.57 -11.84
N SER A 177 18.59 -10.59 -11.19
CA SER A 177 17.48 -10.43 -10.25
C SER A 177 17.85 -9.49 -9.10
N LYS A 178 19.05 -9.63 -8.53
CA LYS A 178 19.56 -8.74 -7.48
C LYS A 178 19.67 -7.30 -7.97
N LEU A 179 20.27 -7.09 -9.14
CA LEU A 179 20.41 -5.78 -9.75
C LEU A 179 19.04 -5.13 -10.02
N LYS A 180 18.12 -5.86 -10.65
CA LYS A 180 16.74 -5.42 -10.92
C LYS A 180 16.03 -4.96 -9.64
N SER A 181 16.16 -5.72 -8.54
CA SER A 181 15.56 -5.38 -7.24
C SER A 181 16.09 -4.10 -6.62
N LYS A 182 17.38 -3.80 -6.84
CA LYS A 182 18.01 -2.56 -6.35
C LYS A 182 17.61 -1.36 -7.18
N ILE A 183 17.52 -1.56 -8.50
CA ILE A 183 17.26 -0.47 -9.41
C ILE A 183 15.79 -0.04 -9.42
N LEU A 184 14.83 -0.98 -9.24
CA LEU A 184 13.38 -0.69 -9.13
C LEU A 184 13.04 0.50 -8.21
N ASP A 185 13.95 0.80 -7.28
CA ASP A 185 13.83 1.76 -6.22
C ASP A 185 14.63 3.07 -6.41
N LEU A 186 15.21 3.29 -7.60
CA LEU A 186 15.97 4.51 -7.93
C LEU A 186 15.06 5.70 -8.27
N ASN A 187 15.15 6.76 -7.45
CA ASN A 187 14.47 8.03 -7.70
C ASN A 187 15.04 8.78 -8.93
N ASP A 188 16.37 8.72 -9.14
CA ASP A 188 17.06 9.37 -10.26
C ASP A 188 17.30 8.42 -11.43
N CYS A 189 16.26 7.65 -11.79
CA CYS A 189 16.34 6.60 -12.81
C CYS A 189 16.99 7.07 -14.10
N LYS A 190 16.59 8.25 -14.63
CA LYS A 190 17.12 8.79 -15.88
C LYS A 190 18.63 9.03 -15.82
N GLU A 191 19.12 9.65 -14.75
CA GLU A 191 20.54 9.95 -14.59
C GLU A 191 21.35 8.65 -14.43
N PHE A 192 20.81 7.68 -13.69
CA PHE A 192 21.41 6.35 -13.55
C PHE A 192 21.49 5.57 -14.87
N MET A 193 20.42 5.55 -15.68
CA MET A 193 20.44 4.87 -16.99
C MET A 193 21.53 5.44 -17.89
N GLN A 194 21.68 6.77 -17.88
CA GLN A 194 22.67 7.46 -18.68
C GLN A 194 24.10 7.24 -18.16
N SER A 195 24.30 7.15 -16.84
CA SER A 195 25.62 6.92 -16.26
C SER A 195 26.17 5.54 -16.59
N ILE A 196 25.32 4.50 -16.61
CA ILE A 196 25.72 3.14 -17.04
C ILE A 196 25.75 2.98 -18.58
N GLY A 197 25.64 4.09 -19.32
CA GLY A 197 25.82 4.14 -20.77
C GLY A 197 24.61 3.71 -21.60
N MET A 198 23.40 3.66 -21.04
CA MET A 198 22.19 3.36 -21.82
C MET A 198 21.77 4.56 -22.66
N SER A 199 21.28 4.29 -23.87
CA SER A 199 20.76 5.29 -24.80
C SER A 199 19.24 5.39 -24.67
N GLU A 200 18.72 6.62 -24.53
CA GLU A 200 17.28 6.90 -24.55
C GLU A 200 16.71 6.63 -25.95
N TYR A 201 15.52 6.02 -26.03
CA TYR A 201 14.80 5.79 -27.28
C TYR A 201 13.31 6.05 -27.13
N GLU A 202 12.70 6.51 -28.23
CA GLU A 202 11.27 6.78 -28.30
C GLU A 202 10.55 5.51 -28.79
N LYS A 203 9.49 5.11 -28.09
CA LYS A 203 8.58 4.06 -28.56
C LYS A 203 7.47 4.72 -29.37
N ASP A 204 6.96 4.03 -30.39
CA ASP A 204 5.91 4.53 -31.29
C ASP A 204 4.55 4.82 -30.60
N TYR A 205 4.41 4.52 -29.31
CA TYR A 205 3.20 4.77 -28.53
C TYR A 205 3.47 5.87 -27.49
N GLU A 206 2.60 6.88 -27.46
CA GLU A 206 2.64 7.95 -26.45
C GLU A 206 2.56 7.34 -25.05
N THR A 207 3.69 7.33 -24.35
CA THR A 207 3.77 6.97 -22.95
C THR A 207 4.52 8.08 -22.22
N GLU A 208 4.11 8.41 -21.00
CA GLU A 208 4.86 9.33 -20.11
C GLU A 208 6.19 8.72 -19.61
N ARG A 209 6.68 7.66 -20.26
CA ARG A 209 7.82 6.85 -19.84
C ARG A 209 9.01 7.12 -20.77
N SER A 210 10.19 7.30 -20.18
CA SER A 210 11.44 7.32 -20.95
C SER A 210 12.02 5.92 -21.00
N ASN A 211 12.31 5.43 -22.21
CA ASN A 211 12.86 4.09 -22.42
C ASN A 211 14.34 4.20 -22.74
N TYR A 212 15.14 3.28 -22.21
CA TYR A 212 16.58 3.24 -22.37
C TYR A 212 16.99 1.84 -22.82
N TYR A 213 18.04 1.76 -23.62
CA TYR A 213 18.63 0.48 -24.00
C TYR A 213 20.15 0.55 -24.04
N TYR A 214 20.77 -0.59 -23.79
CA TYR A 214 22.18 -0.85 -23.99
C TYR A 214 22.31 -2.08 -24.88
N ASN A 215 22.92 -1.94 -26.06
CA ASN A 215 23.11 -3.05 -26.97
C ASN A 215 24.27 -3.95 -26.47
N ILE A 216 23.97 -5.21 -26.19
CA ILE A 216 24.93 -6.21 -25.73
C ILE A 216 25.60 -6.88 -26.93
N LYS A 217 24.79 -7.34 -27.90
CA LYS A 217 25.26 -8.00 -29.13
C LYS A 217 24.26 -7.81 -30.26
N ASN A 218 24.79 -7.61 -31.46
CA ASN A 218 24.05 -7.73 -32.72
C ASN A 218 24.63 -8.90 -33.51
N VAL A 219 23.75 -9.78 -33.99
CA VAL A 219 24.07 -10.79 -34.99
C VAL A 219 23.63 -10.25 -36.33
N THR A 220 24.59 -9.95 -37.19
CA THR A 220 24.33 -9.50 -38.56
C THR A 220 24.43 -10.66 -39.50
N ASP A 221 23.46 -10.77 -40.39
CA ASP A 221 23.47 -11.72 -41.50
C ASP A 221 23.54 -10.96 -42.82
N LYS A 222 23.95 -11.65 -43.87
CA LYS A 222 24.04 -11.10 -45.22
C LYS A 222 22.98 -11.73 -46.08
N ASN A 223 22.02 -10.92 -46.51
CA ASN A 223 21.15 -11.32 -47.60
C ASN A 223 21.83 -10.93 -48.90
N CYS A 224 22.46 -11.89 -49.56
CA CYS A 224 23.07 -11.69 -50.87
C CYS A 224 22.09 -12.11 -51.96
N TRP A 225 21.89 -11.25 -52.96
CA TRP A 225 21.17 -11.59 -54.18
C TRP A 225 21.96 -11.15 -55.39
N ASP A 226 21.87 -11.92 -56.46
CA ASP A 226 22.46 -11.57 -57.74
C ASP A 226 21.57 -10.52 -58.42
N ASP A 227 22.08 -9.30 -58.54
CA ASP A 227 21.45 -8.26 -59.34
C ASP A 227 22.02 -8.38 -60.76
N SER A 228 21.35 -9.16 -61.61
CA SER A 228 21.75 -9.29 -63.01
C SER A 228 21.25 -8.10 -63.80
N SER A 229 22.19 -7.28 -64.27
CA SER A 229 21.90 -6.24 -65.25
C SER A 229 22.28 -6.77 -66.63
N CYS A 230 21.28 -6.90 -67.49
CA CYS A 230 21.44 -7.37 -68.86
C CYS A 230 21.44 -6.15 -69.81
N GLU A 231 22.55 -5.96 -70.53
CA GLU A 231 22.61 -4.99 -71.61
C GLU A 231 22.44 -5.70 -72.95
N GLN A 232 21.57 -5.14 -73.81
CA GLN A 232 21.36 -5.67 -75.15
C GLN A 232 22.54 -5.25 -76.05
N VAL A 233 23.39 -6.20 -76.41
CA VAL A 233 24.52 -6.03 -77.32
C VAL A 233 24.11 -6.52 -78.70
N CYS A 234 24.19 -5.63 -79.68
CA CYS A 234 23.80 -5.91 -81.06
C CYS A 234 25.05 -5.94 -81.95
N ASP A 235 25.34 -7.08 -82.54
CA ASP A 235 26.43 -7.26 -83.50
C ASP A 235 25.88 -7.45 -84.90
N ASP A 236 26.42 -6.73 -85.87
CA ASP A 236 26.11 -6.97 -87.28
C ASP A 236 26.78 -8.26 -87.74
N LYS A 237 25.98 -9.29 -88.03
CA LYS A 237 26.43 -10.58 -88.56
C LYS A 237 26.07 -10.68 -90.04
N GLU A 238 26.93 -11.29 -90.83
CA GLU A 238 26.71 -11.47 -92.25
C GLU A 238 26.20 -12.90 -92.51
N LYS A 239 24.96 -13.04 -92.98
CA LYS A 239 24.37 -14.32 -93.37
C LYS A 239 24.49 -14.48 -94.87
N CYS A 240 25.39 -15.36 -95.28
CA CYS A 240 25.48 -15.78 -96.66
C CYS A 240 24.55 -16.97 -96.89
N TYR A 241 23.76 -16.91 -97.96
CA TYR A 241 22.96 -18.03 -98.40
C TYR A 241 23.06 -18.19 -99.93
N THR A 242 23.08 -19.43 -100.37
CA THR A 242 23.03 -19.82 -101.79
C THR A 242 21.59 -20.18 -102.17
N PRO A 243 20.91 -19.38 -103.01
CA PRO A 243 19.59 -19.75 -103.50
C PRO A 243 19.73 -20.97 -104.44
N ASP A 244 18.92 -21.99 -104.20
CA ASP A 244 18.89 -23.30 -104.90
C ASP A 244 19.90 -24.37 -104.46
N CYS A 245 20.14 -24.49 -103.15
CA CYS A 245 20.59 -25.77 -102.59
C CYS A 245 19.66 -26.29 -101.49
N THR A 246 19.03 -27.44 -101.75
CA THR A 246 18.37 -28.27 -100.72
C THR A 246 19.33 -29.40 -100.36
N PRO A 247 20.10 -29.26 -99.27
CA PRO A 247 20.97 -30.33 -98.80
C PRO A 247 20.14 -31.54 -98.34
N GLU A 248 20.63 -32.75 -98.61
CA GLU A 248 20.05 -33.96 -98.01
C GLU A 248 20.44 -33.97 -96.53
N CYS A 249 19.44 -33.85 -95.67
CA CYS A 249 19.59 -33.87 -94.22
C CYS A 249 19.19 -35.24 -93.67
N HIS A 250 19.86 -35.68 -92.62
CA HIS A 250 19.49 -36.87 -91.86
C HIS A 250 19.65 -36.61 -90.37
N ASP A 251 18.75 -37.22 -89.62
CA ASP A 251 18.68 -37.15 -88.17
C ASP A 251 19.74 -38.07 -87.54
N GLU A 252 20.63 -37.52 -86.72
CA GLU A 252 21.61 -38.24 -85.93
C GLU A 252 21.30 -38.04 -84.44
N GLU A 253 21.19 -39.12 -83.66
CA GLU A 253 20.93 -39.06 -82.22
C GLU A 253 22.26 -38.84 -81.49
N THR A 254 22.43 -37.66 -80.90
CA THR A 254 23.55 -37.29 -80.06
C THR A 254 23.13 -37.38 -78.59
N CYS A 255 23.88 -38.12 -77.79
CA CYS A 255 23.65 -38.25 -76.35
C CYS A 255 24.76 -37.53 -75.58
N GLU A 256 24.38 -36.68 -74.63
CA GLU A 256 25.28 -36.06 -73.67
C GLU A 256 25.00 -36.60 -72.26
N GLU A 257 26.05 -36.98 -71.55
CA GLU A 257 25.97 -37.49 -70.18
C GLU A 257 25.86 -36.30 -69.21
N ILE A 258 24.70 -36.14 -68.58
CA ILE A 258 24.46 -35.09 -67.59
C ILE A 258 24.57 -35.71 -66.22
N CYS A 259 25.48 -35.17 -65.39
CA CYS A 259 25.75 -35.69 -64.05
C CYS A 259 25.35 -34.70 -62.97
N GLU A 260 24.51 -35.12 -62.03
CA GLU A 260 24.19 -34.37 -60.82
C GLU A 260 24.91 -34.96 -59.60
N GLU A 261 25.59 -34.09 -58.84
CA GLU A 261 26.23 -34.44 -57.58
C GLU A 261 25.28 -34.20 -56.40
N PHE A 262 25.15 -35.18 -55.51
CA PHE A 262 24.40 -35.03 -54.26
C PHE A 262 25.20 -35.51 -53.06
N PHE A 263 25.03 -34.82 -51.93
CA PHE A 263 25.75 -35.10 -50.70
C PHE A 263 25.03 -36.19 -49.88
N ASN A 264 25.68 -37.34 -49.71
CA ASN A 264 25.13 -38.44 -48.92
C ASN A 264 25.50 -38.27 -47.44
N GLN A 265 24.51 -37.90 -46.62
CA GLN A 265 24.71 -37.61 -45.19
C GLN A 265 25.16 -38.83 -44.35
N GLU A 266 24.89 -40.06 -44.79
CA GLU A 266 25.32 -41.26 -44.05
C GLU A 266 26.81 -41.56 -44.24
N THR A 267 27.34 -41.27 -45.42
CA THR A 267 28.74 -41.55 -45.78
C THR A 267 29.63 -40.31 -45.68
N ASN A 268 29.02 -39.12 -45.56
CA ASN A 268 29.69 -37.83 -45.53
C ASN A 268 30.57 -37.58 -46.77
N GLN A 269 30.11 -38.07 -47.93
CA GLN A 269 30.76 -37.92 -49.24
C GLN A 269 29.75 -37.45 -50.29
N THR A 270 30.22 -36.67 -51.26
CA THR A 270 29.43 -36.29 -52.43
C THR A 270 29.50 -37.42 -53.46
N GLU A 271 28.34 -37.96 -53.83
CA GLU A 271 28.19 -38.98 -54.86
C GLU A 271 27.63 -38.33 -56.13
N GLN A 272 28.04 -38.83 -57.30
CA GLN A 272 27.60 -38.30 -58.59
C GLN A 272 26.74 -39.34 -59.30
N ASN A 273 25.56 -38.93 -59.77
CA ASN A 273 24.67 -39.77 -60.55
C ASN A 273 24.47 -39.15 -61.93
N CYS A 274 24.86 -39.90 -62.95
CA CYS A 274 24.85 -39.46 -64.34
C CYS A 274 23.73 -40.13 -65.10
N THR A 275 23.06 -39.37 -65.96
CA THR A 275 22.06 -39.87 -66.91
C THR A 275 22.34 -39.29 -68.28
N ASP A 276 22.37 -40.17 -69.29
CA ASP A 276 22.51 -39.75 -70.68
C ASP A 276 21.18 -39.16 -71.17
N GLU A 277 21.19 -37.89 -71.56
CA GLU A 277 20.10 -37.27 -72.32
C GLU A 277 20.47 -37.28 -73.80
N CYS A 278 19.65 -37.97 -74.61
CA CYS A 278 19.81 -38.05 -76.05
C CYS A 278 18.85 -37.10 -76.76
N SER A 279 19.38 -36.28 -77.67
CA SER A 279 18.61 -35.45 -78.59
C SER A 279 18.92 -35.83 -80.03
N ILE A 280 17.91 -35.77 -80.89
CA ILE A 280 18.07 -36.01 -82.32
C ILE A 280 18.36 -34.67 -82.99
N GLU A 281 19.53 -34.53 -83.60
CA GLU A 281 19.94 -33.35 -84.36
C GLU A 281 19.96 -33.68 -85.87
N GLU A 282 19.33 -32.81 -86.68
CA GLU A 282 19.28 -32.96 -88.14
C GLU A 282 20.56 -32.38 -88.77
N ILE A 283 21.43 -33.25 -89.32
CA ILE A 283 22.70 -32.85 -89.94
C ILE A 283 22.56 -32.84 -91.46
N CYS A 284 22.74 -31.65 -92.04
CA CYS A 284 22.64 -31.40 -93.48
C CYS A 284 24.03 -31.31 -94.15
N GLY A 285 24.27 -32.07 -95.22
CA GLY A 285 25.54 -32.02 -95.97
C GLY A 285 25.70 -30.75 -96.81
N GLY A 286 26.86 -30.08 -96.70
CA GLY A 286 27.12 -28.77 -97.34
C GLY A 286 27.21 -28.79 -98.87
N CYS A 287 26.74 -27.71 -99.50
CA CYS A 287 26.71 -27.51 -100.94
C CYS A 287 27.97 -26.81 -101.44
N GLU A 288 29.01 -27.57 -101.79
CA GLU A 288 30.26 -26.99 -102.30
C GLU A 288 30.13 -26.58 -103.78
N GLY A 289 30.28 -25.27 -104.08
CA GLY A 289 30.59 -24.77 -105.43
C GLY A 289 29.63 -23.76 -106.08
N ILE A 290 28.75 -23.09 -105.34
CA ILE A 290 27.80 -22.09 -105.87
C ILE A 290 28.07 -20.73 -105.20
N GLU A 291 28.03 -19.63 -105.97
CA GLU A 291 28.33 -18.26 -105.51
C GLU A 291 27.34 -17.79 -104.43
N GLU A 292 27.86 -17.51 -103.23
CA GLU A 292 27.12 -17.03 -102.06
C GLU A 292 26.61 -15.59 -102.24
N ILE A 293 25.37 -15.33 -101.82
CA ILE A 293 24.83 -13.98 -101.66
C ILE A 293 24.78 -13.70 -100.15
N CYS A 294 25.51 -12.69 -99.71
CA CYS A 294 25.62 -12.30 -98.31
C CYS A 294 24.72 -11.11 -97.99
N GLU A 295 23.86 -11.28 -96.99
CA GLU A 295 23.07 -10.18 -96.41
C GLU A 295 23.53 -9.96 -94.96
N THR A 296 23.87 -8.72 -94.62
CA THR A 296 24.17 -8.33 -93.24
C THR A 296 22.87 -8.13 -92.47
N TYR A 297 22.77 -8.76 -91.29
CA TYR A 297 21.67 -8.59 -90.35
C TYR A 297 22.23 -8.35 -88.94
N THR A 298 21.57 -7.48 -88.18
CA THR A 298 21.96 -7.18 -86.81
C THR A 298 21.40 -8.25 -85.87
N ASP A 299 22.27 -8.94 -85.14
CA ASP A 299 21.94 -9.97 -84.15
C ASP A 299 22.14 -9.40 -82.75
N CYS A 300 21.04 -9.18 -82.05
CA CYS A 300 21.04 -8.61 -80.70
C CYS A 300 20.88 -9.73 -79.67
N HIS A 301 21.83 -9.84 -78.76
CA HIS A 301 21.77 -10.74 -77.61
C HIS A 301 21.97 -9.94 -76.32
N GLU A 302 21.48 -10.46 -75.20
CA GLU A 302 21.65 -9.83 -73.89
C GLU A 302 22.93 -10.37 -73.25
N GLU A 303 23.91 -9.50 -73.03
CA GLU A 303 25.04 -9.81 -72.15
C GLU A 303 24.65 -9.39 -70.73
N CYS A 304 24.41 -10.37 -69.86
CA CYS A 304 24.13 -10.13 -68.46
C CYS A 304 25.42 -10.10 -67.65
N SER A 305 25.63 -9.01 -66.92
CA SER A 305 26.63 -8.94 -65.86
C SER A 305 25.89 -9.10 -64.52
N GLY A 306 26.27 -10.12 -63.75
CA GLY A 306 25.77 -10.33 -62.40
C GLY A 306 26.72 -9.68 -61.41
N ASP A 307 26.24 -8.69 -60.66
CA ASP A 307 26.91 -8.20 -59.48
C ASP A 307 26.15 -8.73 -58.25
N GLU A 308 26.83 -9.52 -57.41
CA GLU A 308 26.28 -9.97 -56.13
C GLU A 308 26.15 -8.75 -55.21
N LYS A 309 24.91 -8.40 -54.85
CA LYS A 309 24.62 -7.36 -53.86
C LYS A 309 24.26 -8.04 -52.55
N CYS A 310 25.02 -7.73 -51.51
CA CYS A 310 24.74 -8.18 -50.15
C CYS A 310 24.33 -7.01 -49.28
N ASP A 311 23.13 -7.07 -48.71
CA ASP A 311 22.74 -6.20 -47.61
C ASP A 311 23.02 -6.90 -46.28
N GLU A 312 23.74 -6.21 -45.40
CA GLU A 312 23.89 -6.61 -44.01
C GLU A 312 22.62 -6.18 -43.25
N PHE A 313 21.95 -7.14 -42.61
CA PHE A 313 20.81 -6.87 -41.74
C PHE A 313 21.02 -7.55 -40.39
N ILE A 314 20.40 -7.01 -39.34
CA ILE A 314 20.45 -7.62 -38.00
C ILE A 314 19.45 -8.79 -38.00
N ASN A 315 19.94 -10.02 -37.84
CA ASN A 315 19.10 -11.23 -37.73
C ASN A 315 18.84 -11.65 -36.27
N GLY A 316 19.54 -11.03 -35.32
CA GLY A 316 19.36 -11.24 -33.90
C GLY A 316 20.05 -10.17 -33.07
N GLU A 317 19.55 -9.94 -31.87
CA GLU A 317 20.04 -8.90 -30.98
C GLU A 317 19.80 -9.29 -29.52
N ILE A 318 20.72 -8.85 -28.66
CA ILE A 318 20.53 -8.85 -27.21
C ILE A 318 20.66 -7.41 -26.73
N LYS A 319 19.61 -6.90 -26.07
CA LYS A 319 19.58 -5.60 -25.40
C LYS A 319 19.39 -5.79 -23.92
N PHE A 320 20.07 -4.96 -23.14
CA PHE A 320 19.67 -4.65 -21.79
C PHE A 320 18.79 -3.40 -21.85
N GLU A 321 17.53 -3.50 -21.46
CA GLU A 321 16.53 -2.45 -21.57
C GLU A 321 16.07 -1.98 -20.20
N GLY A 322 15.70 -0.70 -20.14
CA GLY A 322 15.25 -0.02 -18.95
C GLY A 322 14.10 0.93 -19.28
N GLU A 323 13.19 1.08 -18.34
CA GLU A 323 12.10 2.05 -18.40
C GLU A 323 12.13 2.90 -17.15
N CYS A 324 12.17 4.22 -17.31
CA CYS A 324 11.99 5.16 -16.22
C CYS A 324 10.60 5.78 -16.30
N LYS A 325 9.87 5.68 -15.19
CA LYS A 325 8.66 6.45 -14.89
C LYS A 325 9.00 7.37 -13.71
N ASP A 326 8.26 8.46 -13.53
CA ASP A 326 8.34 9.25 -12.30
C ASP A 326 8.22 8.29 -11.08
N GLY A 327 9.33 8.19 -10.32
CA GLY A 327 9.56 7.41 -9.09
C GLY A 327 9.67 5.87 -9.18
N GLY A 328 9.74 5.31 -10.38
CA GLY A 328 10.00 3.88 -10.56
C GLY A 328 10.81 3.57 -11.80
N SER A 329 11.53 2.46 -11.75
CA SER A 329 12.26 1.95 -12.90
C SER A 329 12.00 0.46 -13.11
N ASN A 330 12.07 -0.01 -14.35
CA ASN A 330 12.02 -1.44 -14.62
C ASN A 330 13.12 -1.80 -15.61
N PHE A 331 13.69 -3.00 -15.46
CA PHE A 331 14.78 -3.49 -16.27
C PHE A 331 14.49 -4.91 -16.74
N TRP A 332 14.90 -5.19 -17.97
CA TRP A 332 14.79 -6.51 -18.57
C TRP A 332 15.87 -6.71 -19.63
N ILE A 333 16.16 -7.97 -19.93
CA ILE A 333 16.91 -8.39 -21.10
C ILE A 333 15.91 -8.63 -22.22
N ASN A 334 16.18 -8.08 -23.40
CA ASN A 334 15.38 -8.34 -24.59
C ASN A 334 16.29 -8.99 -25.62
N ALA A 335 16.08 -10.28 -25.86
CA ALA A 335 16.84 -11.05 -26.83
C ALA A 335 15.90 -11.65 -27.87
N TRP A 336 16.30 -11.57 -29.14
CA TRP A 336 15.59 -12.19 -30.25
C TRP A 336 16.58 -12.65 -31.32
N GLY A 337 16.23 -13.70 -32.06
CA GLY A 337 17.07 -14.28 -33.10
C GLY A 337 17.46 -15.73 -32.79
N ASP A 338 17.90 -16.45 -33.81
CA ASP A 338 18.19 -17.89 -33.69
C ASP A 338 19.23 -18.16 -32.60
N GLY A 339 18.83 -18.91 -31.57
CA GLY A 339 19.68 -19.28 -30.44
C GLY A 339 19.88 -18.19 -29.38
N LEU A 340 19.22 -17.03 -29.48
CA LEU A 340 19.33 -15.95 -28.50
C LEU A 340 18.14 -15.88 -27.53
N ASP A 341 17.01 -16.51 -27.85
CA ASP A 341 15.78 -16.39 -27.05
C ASP A 341 15.96 -16.85 -25.58
N TYR A 342 16.89 -17.77 -25.30
CA TYR A 342 17.15 -18.26 -23.94
C TYR A 342 17.68 -17.16 -23.00
N TYR A 343 18.28 -16.07 -23.52
CA TYR A 343 18.71 -14.96 -22.68
C TYR A 343 17.53 -14.21 -22.04
N ASN A 344 16.32 -14.36 -22.59
CA ASN A 344 15.11 -13.85 -21.95
C ASN A 344 14.80 -14.56 -20.63
N GLU A 345 15.31 -15.78 -20.41
CA GLU A 345 15.18 -16.51 -19.13
C GLU A 345 15.88 -15.78 -17.97
N LEU A 346 16.84 -14.87 -18.25
CA LEU A 346 17.40 -13.99 -17.22
C LEU A 346 16.31 -13.15 -16.55
N ASN A 347 15.24 -12.77 -17.28
CA ASN A 347 14.11 -12.02 -16.74
C ASN A 347 13.21 -12.84 -15.82
N GLU A 348 13.22 -14.17 -15.98
CA GLU A 348 12.39 -15.13 -15.24
C GLU A 348 13.00 -15.50 -13.89
N GLY A 349 14.02 -14.77 -13.43
CA GLY A 349 14.89 -15.18 -12.34
C GLY A 349 14.15 -15.78 -11.14
N GLU A 350 14.79 -16.80 -10.52
CA GLU A 350 14.25 -17.60 -9.42
C GLU A 350 13.47 -16.74 -8.42
N ASP A 351 12.28 -17.24 -8.03
CA ASP A 351 11.36 -16.77 -6.98
C ASP A 351 11.75 -15.44 -6.33
N TRP A 352 10.91 -14.40 -6.47
CA TRP A 352 11.05 -13.07 -5.85
C TRP A 352 12.06 -13.07 -4.70
N ASN A 353 13.29 -12.62 -4.97
CA ASN A 353 14.34 -12.62 -3.96
C ASN A 353 13.94 -11.62 -2.87
N CYS A 354 13.41 -12.16 -1.77
CA CYS A 354 12.92 -11.40 -0.63
C CYS A 354 14.05 -10.95 0.30
N GLU A 355 15.29 -11.42 0.09
CA GLU A 355 16.42 -11.07 0.95
C GLU A 355 16.69 -9.56 1.05
N PRO A 356 16.66 -8.76 -0.04
CA PRO A 356 16.78 -7.31 0.07
C PRO A 356 15.66 -6.70 0.94
N GLU A 357 14.43 -7.19 0.83
CA GLU A 357 13.31 -6.70 1.63
C GLU A 357 13.45 -7.10 3.11
N ILE A 358 13.94 -8.31 3.39
CA ILE A 358 14.28 -8.73 4.75
C ILE A 358 15.35 -7.81 5.35
N GLN A 359 16.44 -7.54 4.64
CA GLN A 359 17.52 -6.68 5.14
C GLN A 359 17.04 -5.23 5.40
N ARG A 360 16.08 -4.76 4.60
CA ARG A 360 15.39 -3.47 4.80
C ARG A 360 14.54 -3.47 6.05
N LEU A 361 13.73 -4.50 6.26
CA LEU A 361 12.91 -4.59 7.46
C LEU A 361 13.78 -4.73 8.71
N VAL A 362 14.91 -5.42 8.61
CA VAL A 362 15.94 -5.54 9.67
C VAL A 362 16.53 -4.17 10.03
N SER A 363 16.76 -3.25 9.07
CA SER A 363 17.30 -1.93 9.38
C SER A 363 16.30 -1.08 10.18
N VAL A 364 15.03 -1.06 9.74
CA VAL A 364 13.93 -0.38 10.46
C VAL A 364 13.80 -0.96 11.87
N ARG A 365 13.79 -2.30 12.01
CA ARG A 365 13.74 -2.98 13.29
C ARG A 365 14.87 -2.56 14.22
N LYS A 366 16.10 -2.50 13.71
CA LYS A 366 17.30 -2.09 14.46
C LYS A 366 17.25 -0.64 14.92
N ALA A 367 16.73 0.26 14.09
CA ALA A 367 16.55 1.66 14.46
C ALA A 367 15.57 1.80 15.64
N ILE A 368 14.45 1.08 15.60
CA ILE A 368 13.46 1.06 16.69
C ILE A 368 14.06 0.41 17.96
N GLN A 369 14.71 -0.76 17.82
CA GLN A 369 15.17 -1.57 18.96
C GLN A 369 16.18 -0.85 19.84
N LYS A 370 17.03 -0.01 19.23
CA LYS A 370 18.18 0.62 19.88
C LYS A 370 17.78 1.45 21.09
N ASP A 371 16.62 2.10 21.00
CA ASP A 371 16.12 3.02 22.02
C ASP A 371 14.77 2.56 22.60
N MET A 372 14.33 1.32 22.30
CA MET A 372 13.08 0.76 22.82
C MET A 372 13.34 0.06 24.16
N ASP A 373 13.60 0.85 25.20
CA ASP A 373 13.98 0.39 26.54
C ASP A 373 13.15 1.05 27.66
N ASN A 374 13.57 0.88 28.92
CA ASN A 374 12.91 1.52 30.06
C ASN A 374 13.07 3.04 30.09
N GLU A 375 14.14 3.61 29.51
CA GLU A 375 14.30 5.07 29.43
C GLU A 375 13.28 5.65 28.46
N PHE A 376 13.00 4.97 27.35
CA PHE A 376 11.89 5.34 26.47
C PHE A 376 10.52 5.26 27.16
N ALA A 377 10.26 4.20 27.94
CA ALA A 377 9.01 4.10 28.70
C ALA A 377 8.86 5.23 29.73
N ILE A 378 9.93 5.57 30.46
CA ILE A 378 9.95 6.71 31.39
C ILE A 378 9.67 8.01 30.64
N TRP A 379 10.38 8.28 29.54
CA TRP A 379 10.16 9.45 28.71
C TRP A 379 8.70 9.53 28.24
N PHE A 380 8.12 8.43 27.75
CA PHE A 380 6.75 8.45 27.25
C PHE A 380 5.76 8.76 28.39
N PHE A 381 5.80 8.01 29.49
CA PHE A 381 4.78 8.11 30.53
C PHE A 381 4.97 9.29 31.49
N GLU A 382 6.21 9.72 31.76
CA GLU A 382 6.51 10.79 32.71
C GLU A 382 6.73 12.14 32.01
N ASP A 383 7.44 12.18 30.88
CA ASP A 383 7.75 13.45 30.19
C ASP A 383 6.74 13.78 29.10
N PHE A 384 6.43 12.83 28.22
CA PHE A 384 5.54 13.06 27.09
C PHE A 384 4.09 13.19 27.55
N MET A 385 3.63 12.28 28.41
CA MET A 385 2.26 12.21 28.94
C MET A 385 2.07 12.95 30.28
N GLY A 386 3.13 13.35 30.99
CA GLY A 386 3.05 13.93 32.33
C GLY A 386 2.98 15.46 32.41
N GLY A 387 2.86 16.16 31.27
CA GLY A 387 2.82 17.63 31.19
C GLY A 387 1.42 18.26 31.33
N ASP A 388 1.36 19.58 31.22
CA ASP A 388 0.10 20.36 31.13
C ASP A 388 -0.34 20.61 29.66
N ASP A 389 0.32 19.94 28.70
CA ASP A 389 -0.07 19.96 27.30
C ASP A 389 -1.14 18.89 27.05
N TYR A 390 -2.40 19.26 27.29
CA TYR A 390 -3.53 18.35 27.20
C TYR A 390 -3.78 17.84 25.78
N ASP A 391 -3.53 18.67 24.77
CA ASP A 391 -3.64 18.27 23.36
C ASP A 391 -2.68 17.11 23.05
N LYS A 392 -1.43 17.25 23.50
CA LYS A 392 -0.42 16.20 23.38
C LYS A 392 -0.82 14.91 24.09
N ILE A 393 -1.40 15.00 25.29
CA ILE A 393 -1.86 13.82 26.04
C ILE A 393 -3.00 13.12 25.29
N ILE A 394 -4.01 13.86 24.85
CA ILE A 394 -5.19 13.30 24.20
C ILE A 394 -4.84 12.68 22.85
N ASN A 395 -4.09 13.41 22.02
CA ASN A 395 -3.74 12.94 20.69
C ASN A 395 -2.55 11.95 20.70
N GLY A 396 -1.76 11.93 21.77
CA GLY A 396 -0.58 11.08 21.89
C GLY A 396 -0.73 9.82 22.76
N GLU A 397 -1.88 9.59 23.40
CA GLU A 397 -2.08 8.43 24.31
C GLU A 397 -1.83 7.06 23.66
N HIS A 398 -2.01 6.98 22.34
CA HIS A 398 -1.76 5.77 21.56
C HIS A 398 -0.32 5.64 21.06
N GLY A 399 0.55 6.62 21.30
CA GLY A 399 1.90 6.67 20.74
C GLY A 399 2.75 5.45 21.11
N PHE A 400 2.78 5.06 22.39
CA PHE A 400 3.56 3.89 22.83
C PHE A 400 3.06 2.60 22.19
N ARG A 401 1.73 2.42 22.09
CA ARG A 401 1.12 1.29 21.40
C ARG A 401 1.43 1.33 19.90
N GLY A 402 1.44 2.51 19.27
CA GLY A 402 1.82 2.68 17.88
C GLY A 402 3.25 2.21 17.58
N VAL A 403 4.20 2.45 18.50
CA VAL A 403 5.56 1.89 18.38
C VAL A 403 5.53 0.35 18.40
N LEU A 404 4.76 -0.25 19.31
CA LEU A 404 4.60 -1.70 19.40
C LEU A 404 3.91 -2.27 18.15
N ASP A 405 2.90 -1.60 17.63
CA ASP A 405 2.16 -2.05 16.43
C ASP A 405 3.06 -1.98 15.18
N ILE A 406 3.90 -0.96 15.02
CA ILE A 406 4.90 -0.87 13.94
C ILE A 406 5.95 -1.96 14.08
N LEU A 407 6.43 -2.21 15.30
CA LEU A 407 7.39 -3.25 15.60
C LEU A 407 6.83 -4.64 15.25
N ILE A 408 5.61 -4.94 15.68
CA ILE A 408 4.91 -6.18 15.36
C ILE A 408 4.72 -6.30 13.85
N ARG A 409 4.20 -5.27 13.17
CA ARG A 409 4.01 -5.29 11.72
C ARG A 409 5.33 -5.55 10.97
N ASN A 410 6.43 -4.95 11.42
CA ASN A 410 7.75 -5.20 10.86
C ASN A 410 8.17 -6.68 11.02
N GLU A 411 7.91 -7.30 12.19
CA GLU A 411 8.11 -8.73 12.38
C GLU A 411 7.24 -9.58 11.44
N GLU A 412 5.97 -9.18 11.22
CA GLU A 412 5.06 -9.89 10.31
C GLU A 412 5.57 -9.84 8.87
N GLU A 413 6.04 -8.68 8.42
CA GLU A 413 6.60 -8.52 7.09
C GLU A 413 7.90 -9.31 6.91
N ILE A 414 8.79 -9.35 7.93
CA ILE A 414 10.00 -10.19 7.88
C ILE A 414 9.59 -11.65 7.73
N ALA A 415 8.64 -12.11 8.56
CA ALA A 415 8.14 -13.47 8.49
C ALA A 415 7.60 -13.81 7.10
N ASN A 416 6.74 -12.95 6.54
CA ASN A 416 6.16 -13.14 5.20
C ASN A 416 7.24 -13.26 4.12
N ASN A 417 8.27 -12.42 4.19
CA ASN A 417 9.38 -12.42 3.24
C ASN A 417 10.35 -13.61 3.43
N LEU A 418 10.39 -14.25 4.59
CA LEU A 418 11.19 -15.47 4.79
C LEU A 418 10.69 -16.67 3.96
N HIS A 419 9.43 -16.67 3.52
CA HIS A 419 8.89 -17.76 2.70
C HIS A 419 9.59 -17.89 1.34
N CYS A 420 9.99 -16.75 0.78
CA CYS A 420 10.66 -16.60 -0.51
C CYS A 420 12.18 -16.41 -0.41
N SER A 421 12.74 -16.32 0.81
CA SER A 421 14.21 -16.36 0.97
C SER A 421 14.74 -17.79 0.87
N GLU A 422 15.89 -17.96 0.22
CA GLU A 422 16.68 -19.20 0.26
C GLU A 422 17.00 -19.57 1.73
N ASN A 423 17.26 -18.55 2.55
CA ASN A 423 17.56 -18.67 3.96
C ASN A 423 16.30 -18.42 4.80
N LYS A 424 15.53 -19.48 5.06
CA LYS A 424 14.32 -19.45 5.89
C LYS A 424 14.59 -19.23 7.40
N GLU A 425 15.81 -18.83 7.74
CA GLU A 425 16.21 -18.52 9.11
C GLU A 425 15.88 -17.06 9.46
N TRP A 426 15.41 -16.85 10.69
CA TRP A 426 15.17 -15.51 11.20
C TRP A 426 16.48 -14.68 11.20
N PRO A 427 16.48 -13.42 10.75
CA PRO A 427 17.69 -12.60 10.70
C PRO A 427 18.36 -12.47 12.08
N SER A 428 19.69 -12.48 12.08
CA SER A 428 20.48 -12.32 13.31
C SER A 428 20.81 -10.87 13.62
N GLY A 429 21.24 -10.59 14.86
CA GLY A 429 21.66 -9.25 15.28
C GLY A 429 20.54 -8.35 15.82
N PHE A 430 19.41 -8.94 16.21
CA PHE A 430 18.39 -8.25 17.01
C PHE A 430 18.75 -8.27 18.49
N GLU A 431 18.58 -7.12 19.12
CA GLU A 431 18.67 -7.00 20.57
C GLU A 431 17.28 -7.26 21.15
N LYS A 432 17.22 -8.14 22.16
CA LYS A 432 15.96 -8.51 22.78
C LYS A 432 15.36 -7.29 23.49
N ILE A 433 14.15 -6.90 23.10
CA ILE A 433 13.36 -5.90 23.81
C ILE A 433 12.82 -6.53 25.09
N ASP A 434 13.09 -5.88 26.22
CA ASP A 434 12.65 -6.26 27.55
C ASP A 434 12.39 -4.99 28.38
N ILE A 435 11.14 -4.55 28.39
CA ILE A 435 10.67 -3.36 29.10
C ILE A 435 9.79 -3.82 30.25
N THR A 436 10.05 -3.30 31.44
CA THR A 436 9.17 -3.47 32.60
C THR A 436 9.07 -2.12 33.28
N TYR A 437 7.99 -1.41 32.99
CA TYR A 437 7.70 -0.10 33.55
C TYR A 437 6.38 -0.15 34.31
N ALA A 438 6.39 0.35 35.54
CA ALA A 438 5.19 0.46 36.34
C ALA A 438 5.27 1.66 37.27
N ASN A 439 4.19 2.43 37.32
CA ASN A 439 3.97 3.48 38.30
C ASN A 439 2.54 3.35 38.86
N ASN A 440 2.01 4.40 39.52
CA ASN A 440 0.68 4.35 40.14
C ASN A 440 -0.48 4.27 39.14
N ASN A 441 -0.26 4.65 37.89
CA ASN A 441 -1.29 4.85 36.87
C ASN A 441 -0.93 4.17 35.53
N THR A 442 0.14 3.37 35.51
CA THR A 442 0.67 2.72 34.30
C THR A 442 1.31 1.39 34.66
N HIS A 443 1.07 0.37 33.85
CA HIS A 443 1.80 -0.88 33.88
C HIS A 443 2.03 -1.35 32.44
N VAL A 444 3.30 -1.44 32.07
CA VAL A 444 3.75 -1.90 30.76
C VAL A 444 4.82 -2.97 30.95
N GLU A 445 4.58 -4.12 30.34
CA GLU A 445 5.57 -5.19 30.18
C GLU A 445 5.70 -5.46 28.69
N VAL A 446 6.90 -5.35 28.12
CA VAL A 446 7.18 -5.72 26.73
C VAL A 446 8.31 -6.74 26.77
N TRP A 447 8.13 -7.88 26.13
CA TRP A 447 9.18 -8.89 26.06
C TRP A 447 9.10 -9.66 24.75
N GLU A 448 10.26 -10.05 24.25
CA GLU A 448 10.32 -10.90 23.06
C GLU A 448 10.55 -12.38 23.39
N LYS A 449 9.94 -13.27 22.59
CA LYS A 449 10.14 -14.72 22.65
C LYS A 449 10.35 -15.30 21.26
N ASN A 450 11.10 -16.39 21.21
CA ASN A 450 11.22 -17.23 20.02
C ASN A 450 10.05 -18.22 19.96
N ILE A 451 9.03 -17.91 19.14
CA ILE A 451 7.79 -18.70 19.03
C ILE A 451 7.70 -19.26 17.60
N PRO A 452 7.40 -20.56 17.41
CA PRO A 452 7.13 -21.08 16.08
C PRO A 452 5.83 -20.49 15.53
N ALA A 453 5.83 -20.06 14.27
CA ALA A 453 4.58 -19.71 13.58
C ALA A 453 3.90 -20.98 13.06
N GLU A 454 2.57 -21.05 13.13
CA GLU A 454 1.80 -22.23 12.70
C GLU A 454 2.09 -22.62 11.23
N TRP A 455 2.35 -21.63 10.38
CA TRP A 455 2.66 -21.81 8.96
C TRP A 455 4.15 -21.99 8.65
N MET A 456 5.03 -21.91 9.67
CA MET A 456 6.46 -22.21 9.59
C MET A 456 6.89 -23.04 10.81
N GLU A 457 6.45 -24.30 10.88
CA GLU A 457 6.65 -25.17 12.06
C GLU A 457 8.14 -25.32 12.47
N ASP A 458 9.06 -25.25 11.52
CA ASP A 458 10.51 -25.40 11.74
C ASP A 458 11.24 -24.09 12.06
N THR A 459 10.62 -22.93 11.83
CA THR A 459 11.23 -21.60 12.05
C THR A 459 10.63 -20.94 13.28
N LYS A 460 11.49 -20.62 14.24
CA LYS A 460 11.10 -19.78 15.39
C LYS A 460 11.26 -18.32 15.01
N LEU A 461 10.19 -17.56 15.13
CA LEU A 461 10.19 -16.12 14.90
C LEU A 461 10.45 -15.41 16.22
N TYR A 462 11.22 -14.32 16.17
CA TYR A 462 11.29 -13.39 17.28
C TYR A 462 9.98 -12.62 17.31
N THR A 463 9.26 -12.75 18.42
CA THR A 463 7.89 -12.25 18.53
C THR A 463 7.78 -11.33 19.73
N THR A 464 7.42 -10.07 19.45
CA THR A 464 7.07 -9.08 20.46
C THR A 464 5.74 -9.43 21.10
N LEU A 465 5.75 -9.53 22.44
CA LEU A 465 4.57 -9.67 23.27
C LEU A 465 4.55 -8.53 24.27
N TYR A 466 3.36 -8.04 24.59
CA TYR A 466 3.24 -6.98 25.56
C TYR A 466 1.98 -7.06 26.40
N LYS A 467 2.04 -6.41 27.56
CA LYS A 467 0.91 -6.00 28.36
C LYS A 467 0.93 -4.49 28.47
N TYR A 468 -0.22 -3.86 28.33
CA TYR A 468 -0.32 -2.42 28.34
C TYR A 468 -1.56 -1.99 29.13
N SER A 469 -1.33 -1.19 30.17
CA SER A 469 -2.38 -0.40 30.80
C SER A 469 -1.83 0.97 31.15
N TRP A 470 -2.58 1.99 30.76
CA TRP A 470 -2.32 3.36 31.14
C TRP A 470 -3.65 4.04 31.42
N ILE A 471 -3.69 4.79 32.50
CA ILE A 471 -4.77 5.72 32.81
C ILE A 471 -4.11 7.02 33.28
N PRO A 472 -4.60 8.21 32.91
CA PRO A 472 -4.14 9.44 33.54
C PRO A 472 -4.35 9.33 35.06
N ASP A 473 -3.46 9.93 35.86
CA ASP A 473 -3.74 10.03 37.28
C ASP A 473 -5.03 10.85 37.52
N ARG A 474 -5.54 10.76 38.75
CA ARG A 474 -6.81 11.39 39.11
C ARG A 474 -6.84 12.89 38.82
N GLU A 475 -5.80 13.63 39.19
CA GLU A 475 -5.79 15.08 39.00
C GLU A 475 -5.59 15.45 37.53
N LEU A 476 -4.79 14.68 36.79
CA LEU A 476 -4.67 14.84 35.36
C LEU A 476 -5.99 14.56 34.64
N LEU A 477 -6.71 13.49 34.97
CA LEU A 477 -8.01 13.19 34.36
C LEU A 477 -9.04 14.27 34.66
N LYS A 478 -9.09 14.84 35.88
CA LYS A 478 -9.94 16.01 36.17
C LYS A 478 -9.65 17.16 35.21
N ARG A 479 -8.37 17.49 35.03
CA ARG A 479 -7.93 18.60 34.17
C ARG A 479 -8.20 18.33 32.70
N LEU A 480 -8.04 17.09 32.23
CA LEU A 480 -8.39 16.68 30.88
C LEU A 480 -9.89 16.81 30.62
N ILE A 481 -10.74 16.37 31.57
CA ILE A 481 -12.18 16.52 31.47
C ILE A 481 -12.55 18.02 31.45
N ASP A 482 -11.98 18.83 32.34
CA ASP A 482 -12.24 20.27 32.39
C ASP A 482 -11.78 20.97 31.09
N TYR A 483 -10.59 20.66 30.60
CA TYR A 483 -10.06 21.14 29.33
C TYR A 483 -11.04 20.84 28.18
N LYS A 484 -11.40 19.57 27.99
CA LYS A 484 -12.35 19.14 26.95
C LYS A 484 -13.72 19.83 27.10
N LEU A 485 -14.19 20.06 28.32
CA LEU A 485 -15.49 20.70 28.53
C LEU A 485 -15.48 22.22 28.43
N SER A 486 -14.32 22.85 28.68
CA SER A 486 -14.13 24.31 28.58
C SER A 486 -14.09 24.79 27.13
N GLU A 487 -13.66 23.94 26.21
CA GLU A 487 -13.68 24.20 24.78
C GLU A 487 -15.11 24.17 24.21
N THR A 488 -16.08 23.61 24.94
CA THR A 488 -17.48 23.43 24.50
C THR A 488 -18.51 24.11 25.40
N ASN A 489 -18.79 25.39 25.12
CA ASN A 489 -19.85 26.13 25.82
C ASN A 489 -21.28 25.68 25.44
N THR A 490 -21.48 25.07 24.27
CA THR A 490 -22.77 24.48 23.85
C THR A 490 -22.55 23.43 22.76
N PHE A 491 -23.12 22.23 22.91
CA PHE A 491 -23.11 21.16 21.90
C PHE A 491 -24.54 20.70 21.58
N GLY A 492 -24.81 20.39 20.32
CA GLY A 492 -26.11 19.90 19.85
C GLY A 492 -25.99 19.42 18.40
N PRO A 493 -27.00 18.72 17.85
CA PRO A 493 -27.00 18.29 16.46
C PRO A 493 -26.78 19.49 15.51
N SER A 494 -26.16 19.26 14.36
CA SER A 494 -25.95 20.35 13.39
C SER A 494 -27.30 20.89 12.90
N ALA A 495 -27.31 22.09 12.30
CA ALA A 495 -28.57 22.64 11.74
C ALA A 495 -29.20 21.71 10.69
N LYS A 496 -28.37 20.96 9.95
CA LYS A 496 -28.80 19.92 9.01
C LYS A 496 -29.47 18.75 9.76
N ASP A 497 -28.80 18.21 10.77
CA ASP A 497 -29.34 17.11 11.58
C ASP A 497 -30.62 17.51 12.30
N ILE A 498 -30.71 18.76 12.80
CA ILE A 498 -31.93 19.29 13.40
C ILE A 498 -33.06 19.30 12.38
N ALA A 499 -32.81 19.68 11.12
CA ALA A 499 -33.82 19.65 10.08
C ALA A 499 -34.25 18.22 9.75
N GLU A 500 -33.30 17.28 9.62
CA GLU A 500 -33.58 15.86 9.37
C GLU A 500 -34.40 15.24 10.51
N ILE A 501 -34.03 15.50 11.77
CA ILE A 501 -34.77 15.02 12.95
C ILE A 501 -36.18 15.62 12.96
N LYS A 502 -36.34 16.91 12.59
CA LYS A 502 -37.65 17.57 12.51
C LYS A 502 -38.55 17.00 11.41
N GLU A 503 -37.97 16.43 10.37
CA GLU A 503 -38.69 15.76 9.28
C GLU A 503 -39.04 14.30 9.61
N ASP A 504 -38.32 13.66 10.54
CA ASP A 504 -38.62 12.31 11.03
C ASP A 504 -39.78 12.31 12.05
N GLU A 505 -40.98 11.96 11.57
CA GLU A 505 -42.21 11.90 12.38
C GLU A 505 -42.04 11.00 13.63
N GLY A 506 -41.30 9.89 13.52
CA GLY A 506 -41.12 8.95 14.62
C GLY A 506 -40.22 9.52 15.72
N GLN A 507 -39.14 10.20 15.34
CA GLN A 507 -38.27 10.88 16.31
C GLN A 507 -38.98 12.07 16.95
N MET A 508 -39.70 12.88 16.16
CA MET A 508 -40.48 13.99 16.68
C MET A 508 -41.61 13.54 17.59
N GLU A 509 -42.27 12.41 17.33
CA GLU A 509 -43.26 11.84 18.26
C GLU A 509 -42.63 11.56 19.62
N VAL A 510 -41.42 10.98 19.65
CA VAL A 510 -40.71 10.71 20.90
C VAL A 510 -40.31 12.01 21.61
N ILE A 511 -39.79 13.01 20.88
CA ILE A 511 -39.42 14.33 21.42
C ILE A 511 -40.65 15.04 22.01
N ASN A 512 -41.73 15.13 21.25
CA ASN A 512 -42.98 15.74 21.68
C ASN A 512 -43.54 15.01 22.91
N SER A 513 -43.57 13.68 22.89
CA SER A 513 -44.07 12.88 24.02
C SER A 513 -43.22 13.04 25.28
N LEU A 514 -41.91 13.19 25.14
CA LEU A 514 -41.03 13.49 26.27
C LEU A 514 -41.31 14.91 26.79
N SER A 515 -41.22 15.92 25.92
CA SER A 515 -41.44 17.33 26.26
C SER A 515 -42.79 17.59 26.93
N ASP A 516 -43.89 17.05 26.38
CA ASP A 516 -45.25 17.22 26.92
C ASP A 516 -45.39 16.66 28.34
N ARG A 517 -44.71 15.54 28.64
CA ARG A 517 -44.77 14.90 29.97
C ARG A 517 -44.10 15.72 31.06
N TYR A 518 -43.17 16.59 30.69
CA TYR A 518 -42.35 17.40 31.60
C TYR A 518 -42.67 18.89 31.56
N GLY A 519 -43.67 19.30 30.76
CA GLY A 519 -44.22 20.65 30.79
C GLY A 519 -43.69 21.57 29.70
N GLY A 520 -43.24 21.02 28.58
CA GLY A 520 -42.75 21.76 27.41
C GLY A 520 -41.26 21.55 27.13
N SER A 521 -40.48 21.10 28.11
CA SER A 521 -39.10 20.68 27.92
C SER A 521 -38.80 19.48 28.82
N PHE A 522 -37.93 18.59 28.35
CA PHE A 522 -37.33 17.56 29.19
C PHE A 522 -35.87 17.94 29.45
N ASP A 523 -35.60 18.34 30.69
CA ASP A 523 -34.31 18.88 31.10
C ASP A 523 -33.61 17.95 32.10
N VAL A 524 -32.40 17.53 31.77
CA VAL A 524 -31.56 16.65 32.59
C VAL A 524 -30.30 17.39 33.01
N LYS A 525 -30.05 17.49 34.32
CA LYS A 525 -28.77 17.95 34.87
C LYS A 525 -27.86 16.75 35.05
N LEU A 526 -26.68 16.80 34.43
CA LEU A 526 -25.58 15.88 34.63
C LEU A 526 -24.52 16.60 35.46
N GLU A 527 -24.18 16.06 36.62
CA GLU A 527 -23.16 16.62 37.50
C GLU A 527 -22.11 15.57 37.84
N LEU A 528 -20.86 15.83 37.48
CA LEU A 528 -19.71 15.06 37.94
C LEU A 528 -19.07 15.86 39.08
N LYS A 529 -19.04 15.32 40.28
CA LYS A 529 -18.53 16.03 41.46
C LYS A 529 -17.68 15.12 42.33
N GLU A 530 -16.81 15.71 43.13
CA GLU A 530 -16.09 15.00 44.19
C GLU A 530 -16.65 15.39 45.56
N GLU A 531 -17.15 14.41 46.33
CA GLU A 531 -17.84 14.72 47.60
C GLU A 531 -16.92 15.30 48.68
N GLN A 532 -15.62 14.98 48.65
CA GLN A 532 -14.68 15.31 49.72
C GLN A 532 -13.85 16.57 49.46
N GLU A 533 -13.85 17.07 48.22
CA GLU A 533 -13.06 18.22 47.81
C GLU A 533 -13.96 19.37 47.38
N GLU A 534 -13.92 20.48 48.13
CA GLU A 534 -14.58 21.73 47.73
C GLU A 534 -13.88 22.29 46.48
N GLY A 535 -14.34 21.94 45.28
CA GLY A 535 -13.82 22.57 44.06
C GLY A 535 -14.15 21.87 42.75
N PHE A 536 -14.14 20.53 42.71
CA PHE A 536 -14.40 19.81 41.46
C PHE A 536 -15.89 19.48 41.31
N SER A 537 -16.57 20.27 40.49
CA SER A 537 -17.98 20.06 40.11
C SER A 537 -18.20 20.55 38.69
N ILE A 538 -18.33 19.59 37.78
CA ILE A 538 -18.69 19.83 36.38
C ILE A 538 -20.20 19.64 36.26
N LYS A 539 -20.89 20.63 35.71
CA LYS A 539 -22.33 20.60 35.49
C LYS A 539 -22.62 20.83 34.01
N LYS A 540 -23.33 19.89 33.40
CA LYS A 540 -23.90 20.06 32.06
C LYS A 540 -25.40 19.78 32.13
N TYR A 541 -26.15 20.40 31.24
CA TYR A 541 -27.59 20.28 31.14
C TYR A 541 -27.95 19.83 29.75
N LEU A 542 -28.70 18.73 29.66
CA LEU A 542 -29.29 18.21 28.43
C LEU A 542 -30.75 18.67 28.38
N GLN A 543 -31.08 19.47 27.38
CA GLN A 543 -32.42 19.95 27.10
C GLN A 543 -32.97 19.28 25.84
N ILE A 544 -34.16 18.70 25.93
CA ILE A 544 -34.86 18.05 24.81
C ILE A 544 -36.26 18.66 24.69
N ASN A 545 -36.52 19.34 23.59
CA ASN A 545 -37.84 19.90 23.26
C ASN A 545 -38.02 20.06 21.74
N PRO A 546 -39.23 20.31 21.23
CA PRO A 546 -39.51 20.33 19.80
C PRO A 546 -38.80 21.47 19.05
N ASP A 547 -38.47 22.57 19.75
CA ASP A 547 -37.84 23.74 19.14
C ASP A 547 -36.33 23.53 18.94
N VAL A 548 -35.67 23.04 19.99
CA VAL A 548 -34.22 22.88 20.10
C VAL A 548 -33.74 21.48 19.71
N ILE A 549 -34.65 20.49 19.70
CA ILE A 549 -34.40 19.06 19.49
C ILE A 549 -33.58 18.47 20.63
N ILE A 550 -32.27 18.73 20.66
CA ILE A 550 -31.34 18.30 21.70
C ILE A 550 -30.29 19.39 21.88
N LYS A 551 -30.05 19.84 23.11
CA LYS A 551 -29.00 20.81 23.42
C LYS A 551 -28.32 20.49 24.74
N PHE A 552 -26.99 20.53 24.72
CA PHE A 552 -26.14 20.54 25.89
C PHE A 552 -25.70 21.98 26.20
N SER A 553 -25.84 22.39 27.45
CA SER A 553 -25.41 23.71 27.93
C SER A 553 -24.86 23.65 29.36
N ASP A 554 -24.11 24.68 29.74
CA ASP A 554 -23.64 24.83 31.12
C ASP A 554 -24.73 25.36 32.06
N GLN A 555 -25.80 25.93 31.49
CA GLN A 555 -26.91 26.53 32.23
C GLN A 555 -28.22 26.31 31.49
N ILE A 556 -29.30 26.18 32.27
CA ILE A 556 -30.69 26.22 31.79
C ILE A 556 -31.46 27.21 32.66
N GLU A 557 -32.48 27.84 32.08
CA GLU A 557 -33.38 28.76 32.82
C GLU A 557 -34.33 27.98 33.72
N GLU A 558 -34.72 26.77 33.31
CA GLU A 558 -35.67 25.92 34.00
C GLU A 558 -35.00 25.04 35.05
N LYS A 559 -35.81 24.51 35.98
CA LYS A 559 -35.31 23.53 36.97
C LYS A 559 -35.29 22.15 36.32
N PRO A 560 -34.16 21.41 36.41
CA PRO A 560 -34.04 20.11 35.77
C PRO A 560 -35.10 19.14 36.29
N ASP A 561 -35.64 18.33 35.38
CA ASP A 561 -36.59 17.27 35.68
C ASP A 561 -35.92 16.05 36.29
N ILE A 562 -34.66 15.84 35.93
CA ILE A 562 -33.80 14.78 36.45
C ILE A 562 -32.45 15.40 36.75
N SER A 563 -31.91 15.14 37.94
CA SER A 563 -30.50 15.37 38.21
C SER A 563 -29.79 14.03 38.38
N VAL A 564 -28.76 13.79 37.59
CA VAL A 564 -27.85 12.65 37.71
C VAL A 564 -26.54 13.19 38.25
N GLU A 565 -26.21 12.81 39.49
CA GLU A 565 -24.95 13.14 40.13
C GLU A 565 -24.05 11.90 40.08
N VAL A 566 -22.85 12.06 39.55
CA VAL A 566 -21.82 11.03 39.48
C VAL A 566 -20.68 11.44 40.42
N ASP A 567 -20.34 10.57 41.37
CA ASP A 567 -19.15 10.73 42.21
C ASP A 567 -17.90 10.41 41.39
N TYR A 568 -17.05 11.41 41.25
CA TYR A 568 -15.86 11.34 40.42
C TYR A 568 -14.88 10.27 40.90
N ASN A 569 -14.69 10.11 42.21
CA ASN A 569 -13.80 9.10 42.76
C ASN A 569 -14.28 7.68 42.41
N THR A 570 -15.58 7.43 42.52
CA THR A 570 -16.17 6.15 42.16
C THR A 570 -16.06 5.88 40.67
N LEU A 571 -16.27 6.89 39.82
CA LEU A 571 -16.07 6.78 38.37
C LEU A 571 -14.60 6.47 38.03
N TYR A 572 -13.65 7.24 38.58
CA TYR A 572 -12.22 7.04 38.36
C TYR A 572 -11.79 5.62 38.79
N ASN A 573 -12.20 5.17 39.98
CA ASN A 573 -11.86 3.83 40.47
C ASN A 573 -12.44 2.74 39.56
N PHE A 574 -13.62 2.96 38.99
CA PHE A 574 -14.21 2.05 38.02
C PHE A 574 -13.41 2.01 36.71
N ILE A 575 -13.05 3.17 36.14
CA ILE A 575 -12.23 3.24 34.91
C ILE A 575 -10.87 2.59 35.16
N SER A 576 -10.20 2.94 36.25
CA SER A 576 -8.91 2.36 36.64
C SER A 576 -9.01 0.84 36.81
N TYR A 577 -10.03 0.33 37.49
CA TYR A 577 -10.28 -1.11 37.58
C TYR A 577 -10.43 -1.75 36.21
N MET A 578 -11.20 -1.13 35.30
CA MET A 578 -11.39 -1.64 33.95
C MET A 578 -10.07 -1.65 33.17
N SER A 579 -9.29 -0.56 33.19
CA SER A 579 -8.01 -0.51 32.49
C SER A 579 -7.01 -1.54 33.02
N TYR A 580 -6.90 -1.73 34.34
CA TYR A 580 -5.94 -2.69 34.90
C TYR A 580 -6.36 -4.14 34.75
N GLU A 581 -7.60 -4.48 35.15
CA GLU A 581 -8.04 -5.87 35.20
C GLU A 581 -8.49 -6.39 33.83
N MET A 582 -8.92 -5.49 32.93
CA MET A 582 -9.36 -5.90 31.60
C MET A 582 -8.25 -5.85 30.57
N GLU A 583 -7.51 -4.74 30.53
CA GLU A 583 -6.53 -4.47 29.48
C GLU A 583 -5.11 -4.75 29.97
N GLY A 584 -4.78 -4.34 31.21
CA GLY A 584 -3.42 -4.45 31.75
C GLY A 584 -2.89 -5.87 31.91
N ASP A 585 -3.75 -6.86 32.17
CA ASP A 585 -3.34 -8.26 32.25
C ASP A 585 -3.40 -9.00 30.90
N ARG A 586 -3.95 -8.36 29.86
CA ARG A 586 -4.06 -8.96 28.53
C ARG A 586 -2.70 -8.95 27.87
N ILE A 587 -2.27 -10.13 27.42
CA ILE A 587 -1.10 -10.25 26.56
C ILE A 587 -1.57 -9.98 25.14
N GLU A 588 -0.88 -9.08 24.45
CA GLU A 588 -1.09 -8.76 23.05
C GLU A 588 0.20 -9.07 22.26
N GLY A 589 0.07 -9.27 20.95
CA GLY A 589 1.15 -9.71 20.06
C GLY A 589 0.65 -9.93 18.62
N PRO A 590 1.51 -10.41 17.72
CA PRO A 590 1.14 -10.69 16.33
C PRO A 590 0.10 -11.82 16.22
N HIS A 591 -0.58 -11.85 15.07
CA HIS A 591 -1.70 -12.74 14.83
C HIS A 591 -1.36 -14.25 14.86
N TRP A 592 -0.09 -14.64 14.68
CA TRP A 592 0.34 -16.05 14.76
C TRP A 592 0.54 -16.56 16.19
N VAL A 593 0.52 -15.68 17.20
CA VAL A 593 0.60 -16.14 18.59
C VAL A 593 -0.79 -16.43 19.10
N TRP A 594 -1.07 -17.70 19.34
CA TRP A 594 -2.29 -18.07 20.04
C TRP A 594 -2.12 -17.78 21.54
N ILE A 595 -2.69 -16.66 21.97
CA ILE A 595 -2.71 -16.24 23.36
C ILE A 595 -3.96 -16.86 23.98
N GLU A 596 -3.78 -17.87 24.85
CA GLU A 596 -4.86 -18.36 25.69
C GLU A 596 -5.29 -17.24 26.63
N ASP A 597 -6.33 -16.51 26.21
CA ASP A 597 -7.06 -15.62 27.08
C ASP A 597 -7.58 -16.47 28.25
N LYS A 598 -6.95 -16.31 29.42
CA LYS A 598 -7.42 -16.90 30.69
C LYS A 598 -8.75 -16.29 31.15
N GLU A 599 -9.47 -15.63 30.25
CA GLU A 599 -10.75 -14.98 30.44
C GLU A 599 -11.86 -16.03 30.62
N GLY A 600 -11.82 -16.71 31.77
CA GLY A 600 -12.95 -17.48 32.23
C GLY A 600 -14.16 -16.56 32.54
N PRO A 601 -15.35 -17.15 32.77
CA PRO A 601 -16.56 -16.40 33.15
C PRO A 601 -16.37 -15.51 34.39
N GLY A 602 -15.34 -15.77 35.21
CA GLY A 602 -14.94 -14.91 36.32
C GLY A 602 -14.67 -13.46 35.91
N LYS A 603 -14.00 -13.20 34.78
CA LYS A 603 -13.70 -11.84 34.31
C LYS A 603 -15.00 -11.08 33.98
N PHE A 604 -15.94 -11.73 33.29
CA PHE A 604 -17.28 -11.18 33.04
C PHE A 604 -18.02 -10.82 34.34
N PHE A 605 -18.07 -11.73 35.32
CA PHE A 605 -18.73 -11.45 36.59
C PHE A 605 -18.03 -10.35 37.39
N SER A 606 -16.71 -10.23 37.29
CA SER A 606 -15.94 -9.16 37.91
C SER A 606 -16.33 -7.79 37.35
N VAL A 607 -16.48 -7.67 36.02
CA VAL A 607 -16.94 -6.45 35.35
C VAL A 607 -18.36 -6.10 35.75
N VAL A 608 -19.27 -7.07 35.76
CA VAL A 608 -20.66 -6.86 36.18
C VAL A 608 -20.70 -6.39 37.64
N GLY A 609 -19.87 -6.99 38.51
CA GLY A 609 -19.68 -6.58 39.89
C GLY A 609 -19.19 -5.13 40.00
N ALA A 610 -18.16 -4.77 39.22
CA ALA A 610 -17.59 -3.42 39.18
C ALA A 610 -18.60 -2.37 38.69
N VAL A 611 -19.33 -2.65 37.61
CA VAL A 611 -20.40 -1.76 37.09
C VAL A 611 -21.51 -1.60 38.13
N SER A 612 -21.96 -2.70 38.74
CA SER A 612 -23.00 -2.67 39.78
C SER A 612 -22.54 -1.88 41.01
N LYS A 613 -21.26 -1.98 41.38
CA LYS A 613 -20.67 -1.21 42.46
C LYS A 613 -20.61 0.28 42.11
N MET A 614 -20.04 0.63 40.95
CA MET A 614 -19.99 2.01 40.45
C MET A 614 -21.37 2.66 40.40
N TRP A 615 -22.37 1.93 39.90
CA TRP A 615 -23.74 2.44 39.84
C TRP A 615 -24.37 2.66 41.22
N ARG A 616 -24.19 1.72 42.16
CA ARG A 616 -24.78 1.81 43.51
C ARG A 616 -24.11 2.86 44.39
N GLU A 617 -22.79 2.99 44.30
CA GLU A 617 -22.00 3.85 45.18
C GLU A 617 -21.76 5.23 44.55
N GLY A 618 -21.68 5.30 43.22
CA GLY A 618 -21.23 6.48 42.51
C GLY A 618 -22.28 7.23 41.72
N VAL A 619 -23.50 6.70 41.56
CA VAL A 619 -24.55 7.38 40.78
C VAL A 619 -25.78 7.65 41.64
N THR A 620 -26.11 8.93 41.79
CA THR A 620 -27.32 9.40 42.48
C THR A 620 -28.27 10.03 41.47
N ILE A 621 -29.47 9.44 41.31
CA ILE A 621 -30.52 9.97 40.43
C ILE A 621 -31.60 10.63 41.30
N LYS A 622 -31.81 11.93 41.10
CA LYS A 622 -32.83 12.74 41.80
C LYS A 622 -33.89 13.18 40.79
N PRO A 623 -34.99 12.43 40.63
CA PRO A 623 -36.07 12.84 39.76
C PRO A 623 -36.95 13.89 40.46
N ARG A 624 -37.33 14.96 39.74
CA ARG A 624 -38.25 15.99 40.22
C ARG A 624 -39.69 15.48 40.28
N TYR A 625 -40.04 14.60 39.34
CA TYR A 625 -41.32 13.92 39.26
C TYR A 625 -41.18 12.45 39.67
N ALA A 626 -42.28 11.76 39.99
CA ALA A 626 -42.24 10.38 40.51
C ALA A 626 -41.37 9.44 39.65
N LEU A 627 -40.53 8.64 40.32
CA LEU A 627 -39.53 7.73 39.75
C LEU A 627 -40.11 6.73 38.72
N LEU A 628 -41.40 6.40 38.86
CA LEU A 628 -42.20 5.63 37.89
C LEU A 628 -42.24 6.28 36.49
N LYS A 629 -42.38 7.61 36.38
CA LYS A 629 -42.39 8.29 35.07
C LYS A 629 -41.06 8.12 34.33
N LEU A 630 -39.95 8.18 35.06
CA LEU A 630 -38.60 8.00 34.51
C LEU A 630 -38.39 6.57 33.98
N PHE A 631 -38.88 5.57 34.70
CA PHE A 631 -38.84 4.17 34.25
C PHE A 631 -39.62 3.93 32.96
N PHE A 632 -40.81 4.52 32.80
CA PHE A 632 -41.59 4.40 31.57
C PHE A 632 -40.98 5.16 30.38
N ASN A 633 -40.10 6.13 30.65
CA ASN A 633 -39.46 6.96 29.63
C ASN A 633 -38.08 6.45 29.21
N SER A 634 -37.46 5.53 29.96
CA SER A 634 -36.12 5.01 29.64
C SER A 634 -36.07 4.36 28.24
N LYS A 635 -37.13 3.65 27.84
CA LYS A 635 -37.25 3.08 26.48
C LYS A 635 -37.20 4.16 25.39
N ASN A 636 -37.93 5.25 25.61
CA ASN A 636 -38.02 6.38 24.67
C ASN A 636 -36.70 7.16 24.57
N ILE A 637 -36.03 7.35 25.71
CA ILE A 637 -34.70 7.99 25.75
C ILE A 637 -33.67 7.11 25.02
N ILE A 638 -33.69 5.80 25.25
CA ILE A 638 -32.78 4.85 24.59
C ILE A 638 -33.04 4.80 23.08
N SER A 639 -34.30 4.83 22.63
CA SER A 639 -34.60 4.85 21.18
C SER A 639 -34.14 6.14 20.51
N LEU A 640 -34.22 7.27 21.20
CA LEU A 640 -33.78 8.56 20.69
C LEU A 640 -32.25 8.62 20.52
N ILE A 641 -31.51 8.10 21.51
CA ILE A 641 -30.04 8.06 21.49
C ILE A 641 -29.51 7.09 20.43
N ARG A 642 -30.24 6.01 20.14
CA ARG A 642 -29.77 4.97 19.21
C ARG A 642 -29.97 5.32 17.73
N GLY A 643 -30.76 6.35 17.42
CA GLY A 643 -31.34 6.52 16.08
C GLY A 643 -32.33 5.39 15.81
N VAL A 644 -33.57 5.74 15.49
CA VAL A 644 -34.56 4.71 15.16
C VAL A 644 -34.21 4.18 13.77
N ASP A 645 -33.52 3.05 13.72
CA ASP A 645 -33.32 2.27 12.50
C ASP A 645 -34.69 1.67 12.10
N SER A 646 -35.54 2.50 11.49
CA SER A 646 -36.99 2.31 11.31
C SER A 646 -37.37 1.12 10.41
N ASN A 647 -36.39 0.42 9.85
CA ASN A 647 -36.58 -0.74 8.98
C ASN A 647 -36.28 -2.10 9.63
N LYS A 648 -35.88 -2.16 10.89
CA LYS A 648 -35.76 -3.46 11.60
C LYS A 648 -36.91 -3.62 12.58
N ASP A 649 -37.88 -4.44 12.20
CA ASP A 649 -38.95 -4.95 13.08
C ASP A 649 -38.34 -5.71 14.27
N TYR A 650 -37.99 -4.98 15.33
CA TYR A 650 -37.69 -5.55 16.66
C TYR A 650 -39.01 -5.83 17.41
N GLU A 651 -39.90 -6.63 16.81
CA GLU A 651 -41.00 -7.27 17.55
C GLU A 651 -40.43 -8.43 18.38
N GLY A 652 -39.98 -8.19 19.61
CA GLY A 652 -39.63 -9.34 20.47
C GLY A 652 -39.09 -9.10 21.87
N GLU A 653 -38.23 -8.12 22.11
CA GLU A 653 -37.55 -8.04 23.40
C GLU A 653 -38.37 -7.25 24.45
N LYS A 654 -39.25 -7.96 25.15
CA LYS A 654 -39.84 -7.49 26.41
C LYS A 654 -38.77 -7.49 27.50
N VAL A 655 -38.09 -6.36 27.66
CA VAL A 655 -37.22 -6.11 28.79
C VAL A 655 -38.07 -6.07 30.07
N LYS A 656 -37.91 -7.08 30.93
CA LYS A 656 -38.62 -7.19 32.20
C LYS A 656 -37.71 -6.65 33.31
N MET A 657 -38.04 -5.50 33.90
CA MET A 657 -37.30 -4.93 35.03
C MET A 657 -38.19 -4.84 36.27
N SER A 658 -37.61 -5.13 37.44
CA SER A 658 -38.25 -5.05 38.75
C SER A 658 -37.42 -4.17 39.69
N GLY A 659 -38.07 -3.32 40.48
CA GLY A 659 -37.43 -2.54 41.56
C GLY A 659 -38.40 -2.34 42.73
N GLU A 660 -37.85 -2.29 43.95
CA GLU A 660 -38.61 -2.03 45.19
C GLU A 660 -38.63 -0.52 45.49
N PHE A 661 -39.81 -0.02 45.85
CA PHE A 661 -40.03 1.37 46.23
C PHE A 661 -39.74 1.56 47.72
N ILE A 662 -38.81 2.45 48.06
CA ILE A 662 -38.59 2.90 49.44
C ILE A 662 -39.17 4.31 49.56
N GLU A 663 -40.22 4.43 50.37
CA GLU A 663 -40.87 5.70 50.69
C GLU A 663 -40.09 6.36 51.84
N GLU A 664 -39.36 7.45 51.56
CA GLU A 664 -38.83 8.32 52.62
C GLU A 664 -39.98 9.20 53.15
N ARG A 665 -40.21 9.13 54.47
CA ARG A 665 -41.20 9.94 55.20
C ARG A 665 -40.60 11.23 55.73
#